data_AF-A0A9P7YL35-F1
#
_entry.id   AF-A0A9P7YL35-F1
#
_cell.length_a   1.000
_cell.length_b   1.000
_cell.length_c   1.000
_cell.angle_alpha   90.00
_cell.angle_beta   90.00
_cell.angle_gamma   90.00
#
_symmetry.space_group_name_H-M   'P 1'
#
loop_
_entity.id
_entity.type
_entity.pdbx_description
1 polymer ?
#
loop_
_entity_poly.entity_id
_entity_poly.type
_entity_poly.pdbx_seq_one_letter_code
_entity_poly.pdbx_strand_id
1 'polypeptide(L)'
;MSLDKVKHIVLVLSGKGGVGKSSVTTQLALSLSLTGRSVGILDIDLTGPSIPRLFGIEDAKVTQAPGGWVPVPVHAANPAAGIGRLSCMSLGFLLRARGDAVVWRGPKKTAMVRQFLSDVLWGEMDYLLIDTPPGTSDEHISLAETLLQKAFPGQVAGAVVVTTPQAVATADVKKELNFCVKTGIPVIGVVENMSGFVCPNCSECTDIFMKGGGEAMAQDFQVNFLGRVPIDPQFIMLVETGRRPVYPQGTEVNGHGMSTTDSTVYDTDEKDTSTLAEKYQTCSLCPRSAPCGPWTPDGMARCHRATDHEITRMRPHSVLPSVPRHSKTCPDLRLLIRVGHAQFTRPWDNATATSPPRLSTPTHPISRREAAEVAPESKRVLPSSTSPVYETNTGGAVAYDDVPRYGFWTRMGCTPESFKRRTLADENQLNKTLKPRHLHMIAIGGSIGAGFFVGSGSALNRGGPATLLIDFSIMGVMIFNVVYALGELAVMYPVSGGFYTYSTRFIDPSWGFAMGWNYVFQWAIVLPLELVVASFTVGYWNPDINVAAWISLFLVTIVLINVFGVLGFAEEEFWSSILKLGAVISFMLIGLVLVLGGGPSNGIYDEYWGARLWYDPGAFKNGFKGVCSVFVTAAFAFSGTELVGLAAAEAENPAKALPGAIKQVFWRITLFYVLGLMFVGLLVSSTDERLLGANPFINVAASPFVIAAKDAGLNGYDSFMNFIILISVISIGNSGVYGGSRTLTALAEQGYAPKLFAYVDRAGRPLFSTMLILICGALAYITLSSSGPVVFDWLLALSGLAALFTWGSICLSHIRFRSAWAYHGHTLDEIPFQAVFGVYGSWIGLILIVLVLIAQFYTAISPLGVDGVGTAEDFFKSYLALPVVILFFICGYFWKQPGWLRTANIDVDSGRREVDWERINNYKAEVASYPAWRRILVFLF
;
A
#
# COMPACT_ATOMS: atom_id res chain seq x y z
N MET A 1 19.15 -26.69 -33.61
CA MET A 1 18.02 -26.44 -32.69
C MET A 1 16.90 -25.73 -33.45
N SER A 2 15.81 -25.35 -32.78
CA SER A 2 14.65 -24.67 -33.39
C SER A 2 15.02 -23.35 -34.10
N LEU A 3 15.89 -22.55 -33.50
CA LEU A 3 16.19 -21.18 -33.94
C LEU A 3 17.27 -21.10 -35.03
N ASP A 4 18.04 -22.16 -35.31
CA ASP A 4 19.25 -22.09 -36.15
C ASP A 4 19.02 -21.56 -37.58
N LYS A 5 17.78 -21.70 -38.08
CA LYS A 5 17.36 -21.32 -39.44
C LYS A 5 16.66 -19.95 -39.51
N VAL A 6 16.57 -19.23 -38.38
CA VAL A 6 16.02 -17.89 -38.28
C VAL A 6 17.15 -16.86 -38.43
N LYS A 7 17.08 -15.95 -39.40
CA LYS A 7 18.15 -14.94 -39.62
C LYS A 7 18.11 -13.83 -38.57
N HIS A 8 16.92 -13.31 -38.26
CA HIS A 8 16.72 -12.21 -37.32
C HIS A 8 15.58 -12.49 -36.35
N ILE A 9 15.84 -12.33 -35.05
CA ILE A 9 14.83 -12.39 -33.99
C ILE A 9 14.58 -10.96 -33.52
N VAL A 10 13.31 -10.54 -33.52
CA VAL A 10 12.85 -9.21 -33.07
C VAL A 10 11.83 -9.40 -31.96
N LEU A 11 12.04 -8.76 -30.82
CA LEU A 11 11.10 -8.75 -29.70
C LEU A 11 10.14 -7.57 -29.87
N VAL A 12 8.86 -7.73 -29.55
CA VAL A 12 7.89 -6.63 -29.46
C VAL A 12 7.42 -6.51 -28.01
N LEU A 13 7.84 -5.44 -27.35
CA LEU A 13 7.78 -5.27 -25.89
C LEU A 13 6.90 -4.10 -25.46
N SER A 14 6.33 -4.17 -24.25
CA SER A 14 5.67 -3.03 -23.59
C SER A 14 5.63 -3.22 -22.08
N GLY A 15 6.01 -2.18 -21.33
CA GLY A 15 5.85 -2.14 -19.88
C GLY A 15 4.39 -2.05 -19.40
N LYS A 16 3.41 -1.82 -20.29
CA LYS A 16 1.98 -1.68 -19.94
C LYS A 16 1.06 -2.50 -20.87
N GLY A 17 0.03 -3.10 -20.28
CA GLY A 17 -1.06 -3.74 -21.01
C GLY A 17 -1.91 -2.73 -21.80
N GLY A 18 -2.65 -3.21 -22.80
CA GLY A 18 -3.60 -2.40 -23.56
C GLY A 18 -3.01 -1.50 -24.66
N VAL A 19 -1.69 -1.30 -24.75
CA VAL A 19 -1.05 -0.41 -25.75
C VAL A 19 -1.12 -0.88 -27.22
N GLY A 20 -1.93 -1.90 -27.53
CA GLY A 20 -2.03 -2.49 -28.87
C GLY A 20 -0.74 -3.18 -29.36
N LYS A 21 0.06 -3.73 -28.44
CA LYS A 21 1.34 -4.39 -28.76
C LYS A 21 1.18 -5.49 -29.83
N SER A 22 0.24 -6.40 -29.62
CA SER A 22 0.00 -7.54 -30.53
C SER A 22 -0.55 -7.11 -31.89
N SER A 23 -1.31 -6.00 -31.97
CA SER A 23 -1.73 -5.45 -33.26
C SER A 23 -0.58 -4.75 -33.99
N VAL A 24 0.39 -4.14 -33.29
CA VAL A 24 1.66 -3.69 -33.89
C VAL A 24 2.49 -4.89 -34.37
N THR A 25 2.55 -5.99 -33.63
CA THR A 25 3.20 -7.23 -34.08
C THR A 25 2.56 -7.79 -35.35
N THR A 26 1.23 -7.83 -35.43
CA THR A 26 0.49 -8.22 -36.64
C THR A 26 0.77 -7.29 -37.83
N GLN A 27 0.73 -5.96 -37.63
CA GLN A 27 1.04 -4.98 -38.68
C GLN A 27 2.49 -5.12 -39.19
N LEU A 28 3.46 -5.32 -38.28
CA LEU A 28 4.87 -5.54 -38.63
C LEU A 28 5.05 -6.83 -39.42
N ALA A 29 4.38 -7.92 -39.02
CA ALA A 29 4.44 -9.20 -39.72
C ALA A 29 3.88 -9.12 -41.14
N LEU A 30 2.68 -8.52 -41.30
CA LEU A 30 2.05 -8.30 -42.60
C LEU A 30 2.93 -7.41 -43.50
N SER A 31 3.49 -6.33 -42.94
CA SER A 31 4.36 -5.41 -43.68
C SER A 31 5.66 -6.08 -44.16
N LEU A 32 6.31 -6.88 -43.31
CA LEU A 32 7.52 -7.64 -43.70
C LEU A 32 7.17 -8.71 -44.74
N SER A 33 6.05 -9.41 -44.58
CA SER A 33 5.55 -10.41 -45.53
C SER A 33 5.30 -9.79 -46.92
N LEU A 34 4.71 -8.58 -46.98
CA LEU A 34 4.53 -7.80 -48.22
C LEU A 34 5.84 -7.32 -48.88
N THR A 35 6.99 -7.44 -48.22
CA THR A 35 8.33 -7.21 -48.82
C THR A 35 9.03 -8.50 -49.26
N GLY A 36 8.26 -9.59 -49.44
CA GLY A 36 8.75 -10.90 -49.88
C GLY A 36 9.47 -11.72 -48.81
N ARG A 37 9.51 -11.24 -47.56
CA ARG A 37 10.26 -11.90 -46.48
C ARG A 37 9.46 -13.00 -45.80
N SER A 38 10.15 -14.06 -45.43
CA SER A 38 9.59 -15.16 -44.64
C SER A 38 9.54 -14.79 -43.17
N VAL A 39 8.33 -14.81 -42.60
CA VAL A 39 8.04 -14.30 -41.25
C VAL A 39 7.41 -15.38 -40.37
N GLY A 40 7.88 -15.44 -39.12
CA GLY A 40 7.25 -16.16 -38.03
C GLY A 40 6.79 -15.19 -36.94
N ILE A 41 5.70 -15.50 -36.26
CA ILE A 41 5.29 -14.83 -35.02
C ILE A 41 5.22 -15.87 -33.90
N LEU A 42 6.00 -15.66 -32.84
CA LEU A 42 5.88 -16.41 -31.59
C LEU A 42 5.15 -15.55 -30.55
N ASP A 43 3.94 -15.96 -30.22
CA ASP A 43 3.12 -15.39 -29.15
C ASP A 43 3.47 -16.08 -27.82
N ILE A 44 4.12 -15.34 -26.92
CA ILE A 44 4.43 -15.79 -25.56
C ILE A 44 3.58 -15.11 -24.49
N ASP A 45 2.54 -14.35 -24.83
CA ASP A 45 1.54 -13.96 -23.83
C ASP A 45 0.70 -15.20 -23.49
N LEU A 46 1.24 -16.03 -22.61
CA LEU A 46 0.61 -17.26 -22.15
C LEU A 46 -0.72 -17.01 -21.42
N THR A 47 -1.05 -15.76 -21.10
CA THR A 47 -2.23 -15.37 -20.31
C THR A 47 -3.33 -14.71 -21.13
N GLY A 48 -2.98 -14.01 -22.21
CA GLY A 48 -3.93 -13.40 -23.16
C GLY A 48 -3.51 -13.60 -24.63
N PRO A 49 -3.31 -14.85 -25.09
CA PRO A 49 -2.80 -15.13 -26.43
C PRO A 49 -3.76 -14.61 -27.51
N SER A 50 -3.38 -13.53 -28.20
CA SER A 50 -4.27 -12.79 -29.12
C SER A 50 -3.92 -12.99 -30.60
N ILE A 51 -2.70 -13.40 -30.91
CA ILE A 51 -2.22 -13.59 -32.30
C ILE A 51 -3.11 -14.55 -33.12
N PRO A 52 -3.60 -15.70 -32.59
CA PRO A 52 -4.50 -16.58 -33.35
C PRO A 52 -5.80 -15.91 -33.84
N ARG A 53 -6.39 -15.01 -33.03
CA ARG A 53 -7.57 -14.21 -33.39
C ARG A 53 -7.21 -13.08 -34.35
N LEU A 54 -6.08 -12.40 -34.14
CA LEU A 54 -5.61 -11.32 -35.02
C LEU A 54 -5.26 -11.77 -36.46
N PHE A 55 -5.27 -13.08 -36.73
CA PHE A 55 -5.12 -13.68 -38.06
C PHE A 55 -6.31 -14.55 -38.49
N GLY A 56 -7.40 -14.62 -37.72
CA GLY A 56 -8.60 -15.40 -38.07
C GLY A 56 -8.41 -16.93 -38.09
N ILE A 57 -7.38 -17.45 -37.40
CA ILE A 57 -6.98 -18.87 -37.44
C ILE A 57 -7.07 -19.58 -36.08
N GLU A 58 -7.83 -19.02 -35.14
CA GLU A 58 -7.93 -19.49 -33.74
C GLU A 58 -8.54 -20.90 -33.55
N ASP A 59 -9.15 -21.50 -34.57
CA ASP A 59 -9.56 -22.92 -34.55
C ASP A 59 -8.48 -23.90 -35.04
N ALA A 60 -7.36 -23.39 -35.58
CA ALA A 60 -6.24 -24.23 -35.98
C ALA A 60 -5.59 -24.93 -34.78
N LYS A 61 -5.00 -26.10 -35.02
CA LYS A 61 -4.26 -26.86 -34.01
C LYS A 61 -2.82 -27.11 -34.47
N VAL A 62 -1.90 -27.10 -33.51
CA VAL A 62 -0.47 -27.34 -33.76
C VAL A 62 -0.28 -28.75 -34.32
N THR A 63 0.42 -28.87 -35.45
CA THR A 63 0.82 -30.18 -35.98
C THR A 63 2.11 -30.63 -35.31
N GLN A 64 2.11 -31.80 -34.67
CA GLN A 64 3.31 -32.39 -34.09
C GLN A 64 4.04 -33.24 -35.14
N ALA A 65 5.36 -33.09 -35.25
CA ALA A 65 6.21 -33.78 -36.22
C ALA A 65 7.43 -34.41 -35.52
N PRO A 66 8.15 -35.34 -36.18
CA PRO A 66 9.40 -35.88 -35.64
C PRO A 66 10.41 -34.75 -35.36
N GLY A 67 10.70 -34.54 -34.08
CA GLY A 67 11.62 -33.49 -33.61
C GLY A 67 10.98 -32.16 -33.20
N GLY A 68 9.65 -32.00 -33.23
CA GLY A 68 9.03 -30.76 -32.72
C GLY A 68 7.58 -30.46 -33.11
N TRP A 69 7.21 -29.20 -32.97
CA TRP A 69 5.93 -28.60 -33.38
C TRP A 69 6.09 -27.81 -34.68
N VAL A 70 5.22 -28.03 -35.65
CA VAL A 70 5.15 -27.21 -36.87
C VAL A 70 4.30 -25.96 -36.56
N PRO A 71 4.81 -24.72 -36.80
CA PRO A 71 4.03 -23.51 -36.61
C PRO A 71 2.84 -23.46 -37.60
N VAL A 72 1.74 -22.88 -37.17
CA VAL A 72 0.51 -22.78 -37.96
C VAL A 72 0.71 -21.79 -39.11
N PRO A 73 0.46 -22.16 -40.38
CA PRO A 73 0.55 -21.23 -41.50
C PRO A 73 -0.61 -20.23 -41.44
N VAL A 74 -0.28 -18.93 -41.57
CA VAL A 74 -1.28 -17.87 -41.83
C VAL A 74 -1.55 -17.81 -43.33
N HIS A 75 -0.48 -17.73 -44.13
CA HIS A 75 -0.56 -17.86 -45.58
C HIS A 75 0.77 -18.36 -46.17
N ALA A 76 0.67 -19.02 -47.33
CA ALA A 76 1.85 -19.42 -48.11
C ALA A 76 2.54 -18.20 -48.74
N ALA A 77 3.77 -18.39 -49.23
CA ALA A 77 4.40 -17.38 -50.08
C ALA A 77 3.67 -17.30 -51.44
N ASN A 78 3.49 -16.08 -51.94
CA ASN A 78 3.01 -15.80 -53.29
C ASN A 78 4.09 -15.01 -54.05
N PRO A 79 5.07 -15.69 -54.69
CA PRO A 79 6.16 -15.03 -55.41
C PRO A 79 5.69 -14.13 -56.55
N ALA A 80 4.53 -14.43 -57.16
CA ALA A 80 3.97 -13.62 -58.25
C ALA A 80 3.44 -12.25 -57.77
N ALA A 81 2.97 -12.16 -56.51
CA ALA A 81 2.62 -10.91 -55.85
C ALA A 81 3.78 -10.28 -55.05
N GLY A 82 4.95 -10.93 -55.02
CA GLY A 82 6.09 -10.50 -54.20
C GLY A 82 5.90 -10.72 -52.69
N ILE A 83 4.98 -11.61 -52.28
CA ILE A 83 4.60 -11.81 -50.88
C ILE A 83 5.29 -13.06 -50.31
N GLY A 84 5.89 -12.92 -49.13
CA GLY A 84 6.58 -14.00 -48.41
C GLY A 84 5.62 -14.97 -47.70
N ARG A 85 6.17 -15.97 -47.01
CA ARG A 85 5.38 -16.91 -46.19
C ARG A 85 5.22 -16.35 -44.77
N LEU A 86 4.02 -16.46 -44.19
CA LEU A 86 3.72 -16.07 -42.82
C LEU A 86 3.16 -17.25 -42.02
N SER A 87 3.70 -17.47 -40.83
CA SER A 87 3.26 -18.51 -39.89
C SER A 87 3.35 -18.01 -38.44
N CYS A 88 2.63 -18.64 -37.52
CA CYS A 88 2.72 -18.30 -36.11
C CYS A 88 2.62 -19.51 -35.18
N MET A 89 3.06 -19.31 -33.94
CA MET A 89 2.92 -20.24 -32.83
C MET A 89 2.41 -19.46 -31.62
N SER A 90 1.43 -20.01 -30.92
CA SER A 90 0.79 -19.41 -29.75
C SER A 90 0.31 -20.50 -28.82
N LEU A 91 0.19 -20.21 -27.53
CA LEU A 91 -0.47 -21.11 -26.58
C LEU A 91 -1.95 -21.34 -26.93
N GLY A 92 -2.62 -20.39 -27.59
CA GLY A 92 -4.03 -20.50 -27.98
C GLY A 92 -4.34 -21.76 -28.80
N PHE A 93 -3.44 -22.17 -29.70
CA PHE A 93 -3.58 -23.39 -30.51
C PHE A 93 -3.48 -24.69 -29.68
N LEU A 94 -2.94 -24.63 -28.46
CA LEU A 94 -2.75 -25.76 -27.55
C LEU A 94 -3.85 -25.84 -26.45
N LEU A 95 -4.71 -24.83 -26.33
CA LEU A 95 -5.87 -24.84 -25.43
C LEU A 95 -6.96 -25.80 -25.95
N ARG A 96 -7.84 -26.27 -25.05
CA ARG A 96 -8.95 -27.16 -25.43
C ARG A 96 -10.11 -26.33 -25.99
N ALA A 97 -10.51 -25.29 -25.27
CA ALA A 97 -11.48 -24.30 -25.69
C ALA A 97 -10.88 -22.88 -25.69
N ARG A 98 -11.40 -21.98 -26.54
CA ARG A 98 -10.89 -20.60 -26.68
C ARG A 98 -10.99 -19.76 -25.39
N GLY A 99 -11.85 -20.15 -24.44
CA GLY A 99 -12.04 -19.49 -23.14
C GLY A 99 -11.27 -20.10 -21.96
N ASP A 100 -10.37 -21.08 -22.18
CA ASP A 100 -9.64 -21.74 -21.10
C ASP A 100 -8.62 -20.80 -20.44
N ALA A 101 -8.87 -20.37 -19.19
CA ALA A 101 -7.96 -19.50 -18.45
C ALA A 101 -6.64 -20.21 -18.06
N VAL A 102 -5.50 -19.59 -18.39
CA VAL A 102 -4.16 -20.20 -18.20
C VAL A 102 -3.59 -19.92 -16.81
N VAL A 103 -4.19 -20.55 -15.79
CA VAL A 103 -3.81 -20.39 -14.37
C VAL A 103 -2.55 -21.21 -14.04
N TRP A 104 -1.39 -20.82 -14.58
CA TRP A 104 -0.13 -21.55 -14.44
C TRP A 104 0.92 -20.79 -13.59
N ARG A 105 1.60 -21.49 -12.67
CA ARG A 105 2.69 -20.93 -11.86
C ARG A 105 3.96 -20.71 -12.69
N GLY A 106 4.78 -19.71 -12.30
CA GLY A 106 6.03 -19.29 -12.95
C GLY A 106 6.87 -20.41 -13.57
N PRO A 107 7.30 -21.45 -12.83
CA PRO A 107 8.12 -22.53 -13.38
C PRO A 107 7.51 -23.27 -14.60
N LYS A 108 6.17 -23.40 -14.66
CA LYS A 108 5.48 -23.99 -15.82
C LYS A 108 5.43 -23.02 -17.00
N LYS A 109 5.29 -21.71 -16.74
CA LYS A 109 5.40 -20.67 -17.78
C LYS A 109 6.82 -20.60 -18.36
N THR A 110 7.84 -20.56 -17.49
CA THR A 110 9.27 -20.66 -17.85
C THR A 110 9.55 -21.89 -18.72
N ALA A 111 9.01 -23.05 -18.35
CA ALA A 111 9.14 -24.27 -19.15
C ALA A 111 8.49 -24.13 -20.54
N MET A 112 7.29 -23.53 -20.64
CA MET A 112 6.61 -23.32 -21.92
C MET A 112 7.33 -22.33 -22.84
N VAL A 113 7.83 -21.20 -22.31
CA VAL A 113 8.66 -20.24 -23.07
C VAL A 113 9.93 -20.92 -23.60
N ARG A 114 10.61 -21.70 -22.75
CA ARG A 114 11.77 -22.51 -23.15
C ARG A 114 11.40 -23.55 -24.21
N GLN A 115 10.21 -24.17 -24.12
CA GLN A 115 9.75 -25.15 -25.09
C GLN A 115 9.46 -24.52 -26.46
N PHE A 116 8.76 -23.38 -26.52
CA PHE A 116 8.53 -22.67 -27.77
C PHE A 116 9.82 -22.25 -28.50
N LEU A 117 10.87 -21.86 -27.77
CA LEU A 117 12.19 -21.55 -28.34
C LEU A 117 13.07 -22.78 -28.65
N SER A 118 12.62 -23.99 -28.30
CA SER A 118 13.41 -25.23 -28.44
C SER A 118 12.82 -26.21 -29.46
N ASP A 119 11.48 -26.31 -29.49
CA ASP A 119 10.75 -27.40 -30.14
C ASP A 119 9.98 -26.92 -31.38
N VAL A 120 9.87 -25.62 -31.66
CA VAL A 120 9.10 -25.10 -32.81
C VAL A 120 9.94 -25.10 -34.08
N LEU A 121 9.48 -25.76 -35.13
CA LEU A 121 10.19 -26.03 -36.37
C LEU A 121 9.94 -24.92 -37.41
N TRP A 122 10.50 -23.73 -37.18
CA TRP A 122 10.32 -22.54 -38.04
C TRP A 122 10.79 -22.74 -39.50
N GLY A 123 11.86 -23.52 -39.71
CA GLY A 123 12.52 -23.66 -41.02
C GLY A 123 13.26 -22.38 -41.43
N GLU A 124 13.64 -22.27 -42.71
CA GLU A 124 14.35 -21.10 -43.25
C GLU A 124 13.49 -19.84 -43.14
N MET A 125 13.91 -18.88 -42.31
CA MET A 125 13.08 -17.75 -41.91
C MET A 125 13.89 -16.46 -41.80
N ASP A 126 13.42 -15.38 -42.42
CA ASP A 126 14.10 -14.08 -42.40
C ASP A 126 13.89 -13.38 -41.06
N TYR A 127 12.65 -13.36 -40.56
CA TYR A 127 12.27 -12.67 -39.32
C TYR A 127 11.38 -13.55 -38.43
N LEU A 128 11.77 -13.72 -37.18
CA LEU A 128 10.91 -14.21 -36.10
C LEU A 128 10.56 -13.03 -35.19
N LEU A 129 9.29 -12.63 -35.19
CA LEU A 129 8.75 -11.64 -34.25
C LEU A 129 8.29 -12.36 -32.99
N ILE A 130 8.60 -11.82 -31.81
CA ILE A 130 8.17 -12.39 -30.52
C ILE A 130 7.26 -11.39 -29.82
N ASP A 131 5.97 -11.72 -29.69
CA ASP A 131 4.99 -10.93 -28.95
C ASP A 131 4.99 -11.39 -27.48
N THR A 132 5.33 -10.49 -26.56
CA THR A 132 5.48 -10.83 -25.12
C THR A 132 4.19 -10.56 -24.32
N PRO A 133 4.07 -10.98 -23.05
CA PRO A 133 3.09 -10.36 -22.15
C PRO A 133 3.44 -8.89 -21.87
N PRO A 134 2.59 -8.12 -21.15
CA PRO A 134 2.95 -6.78 -20.69
C PRO A 134 3.77 -6.79 -19.38
N GLY A 135 4.71 -5.85 -19.25
CA GLY A 135 5.51 -5.63 -18.04
C GLY A 135 6.68 -6.62 -17.88
N THR A 136 7.62 -6.32 -16.99
CA THR A 136 8.92 -7.02 -16.88
C THR A 136 8.83 -8.34 -16.07
N SER A 137 8.05 -9.30 -16.55
CA SER A 137 7.66 -10.54 -15.84
C SER A 137 8.65 -11.72 -15.96
N ASP A 138 8.39 -12.81 -15.24
CA ASP A 138 9.14 -14.10 -15.33
C ASP A 138 9.31 -14.58 -16.79
N GLU A 139 8.29 -14.39 -17.62
CA GLU A 139 8.29 -14.75 -19.05
C GLU A 139 9.34 -13.96 -19.83
N HIS A 140 9.53 -12.67 -19.52
CA HIS A 140 10.54 -11.82 -20.16
C HIS A 140 11.96 -12.21 -19.74
N ILE A 141 12.17 -12.50 -18.46
CA ILE A 141 13.46 -12.98 -17.95
C ILE A 141 13.78 -14.34 -18.58
N SER A 142 12.83 -15.28 -18.58
CA SER A 142 12.96 -16.58 -19.22
C SER A 142 13.22 -16.47 -20.74
N LEU A 143 12.58 -15.53 -21.43
CA LEU A 143 12.82 -15.25 -22.85
C LEU A 143 14.25 -14.76 -23.06
N ALA A 144 14.67 -13.73 -22.33
CA ALA A 144 16.00 -13.13 -22.43
C ALA A 144 17.11 -14.15 -22.10
N GLU A 145 17.00 -14.88 -21.00
CA GLU A 145 17.93 -15.98 -20.65
C GLU A 145 18.04 -17.02 -21.77
N THR A 146 16.91 -17.48 -22.30
CA THR A 146 16.90 -18.56 -23.29
C THR A 146 17.44 -18.09 -24.64
N LEU A 147 17.15 -16.85 -25.05
CA LEU A 147 17.75 -16.24 -26.23
C LEU A 147 19.26 -16.02 -26.06
N LEU A 148 19.72 -15.50 -24.92
CA LEU A 148 21.15 -15.34 -24.62
C LEU A 148 21.91 -16.67 -24.57
N GLN A 149 21.24 -17.78 -24.28
CA GLN A 149 21.83 -19.14 -24.26
C GLN A 149 21.77 -19.87 -25.61
N LYS A 150 20.77 -19.58 -26.47
CA LYS A 150 20.47 -20.39 -27.68
C LYS A 150 20.56 -19.64 -29.00
N ALA A 151 20.48 -18.32 -29.01
CA ALA A 151 20.61 -17.53 -30.23
C ALA A 151 22.10 -17.32 -30.57
N PHE A 152 22.43 -17.33 -31.87
CA PHE A 152 23.78 -16.98 -32.31
C PHE A 152 24.09 -15.49 -32.05
N PRO A 153 25.38 -15.12 -31.82
CA PRO A 153 25.76 -13.72 -31.65
C PRO A 153 25.30 -12.83 -32.81
N GLY A 154 24.44 -11.85 -32.52
CA GLY A 154 23.84 -10.95 -33.52
C GLY A 154 22.57 -11.46 -34.21
N GLN A 155 22.08 -12.66 -33.88
CA GLN A 155 20.81 -13.19 -34.38
C GLN A 155 19.60 -12.46 -33.77
N VAL A 156 19.70 -12.07 -32.48
CA VAL A 156 18.75 -11.15 -31.86
C VAL A 156 19.04 -9.74 -32.40
N ALA A 157 18.20 -9.28 -33.33
CA ALA A 157 18.33 -7.99 -33.98
C ALA A 157 17.90 -6.84 -33.06
N GLY A 158 17.00 -7.12 -32.10
CA GLY A 158 16.66 -6.21 -31.00
C GLY A 158 15.18 -6.17 -30.65
N ALA A 159 14.81 -5.18 -29.84
CA ALA A 159 13.44 -4.95 -29.39
C ALA A 159 12.81 -3.71 -30.06
N VAL A 160 11.58 -3.88 -30.55
CA VAL A 160 10.63 -2.79 -30.85
C VAL A 160 9.79 -2.58 -29.59
N VAL A 161 9.74 -1.35 -29.08
CA VAL A 161 9.05 -1.03 -27.82
C VAL A 161 7.80 -0.23 -28.13
N VAL A 162 6.63 -0.74 -27.73
CA VAL A 162 5.32 -0.13 -28.02
C VAL A 162 4.83 0.65 -26.81
N THR A 163 4.33 1.87 -27.04
CA THR A 163 3.67 2.71 -26.03
C THR A 163 2.48 3.43 -26.65
N THR A 164 1.71 4.15 -25.83
CA THR A 164 0.70 5.13 -26.27
C THR A 164 1.07 6.52 -25.72
N PRO A 165 0.53 7.64 -26.23
CA PRO A 165 1.09 8.97 -25.95
C PRO A 165 0.96 9.43 -24.49
N GLN A 166 0.08 8.81 -23.69
CA GLN A 166 -0.19 9.22 -22.31
C GLN A 166 1.03 9.06 -21.40
N ALA A 167 1.22 10.00 -20.48
CA ALA A 167 2.29 9.98 -19.48
C ALA A 167 2.33 8.68 -18.65
N VAL A 168 1.16 8.08 -18.35
CA VAL A 168 1.07 6.83 -17.59
C VAL A 168 1.57 5.62 -18.40
N ALA A 169 1.29 5.58 -19.71
CA ALA A 169 1.77 4.50 -20.59
C ALA A 169 3.28 4.59 -20.81
N THR A 170 3.79 5.80 -21.05
CA THR A 170 5.23 6.03 -21.22
C THR A 170 6.00 5.80 -19.92
N ALA A 171 5.46 6.20 -18.75
CA ALA A 171 6.11 5.94 -17.45
C ALA A 171 6.33 4.44 -17.17
N ASP A 172 5.37 3.59 -17.51
CA ASP A 172 5.54 2.13 -17.41
C ASP A 172 6.49 1.59 -18.48
N VAL A 173 6.39 2.06 -19.73
CA VAL A 173 7.27 1.60 -20.82
C VAL A 173 8.73 2.05 -20.66
N LYS A 174 9.00 3.11 -19.87
CA LYS A 174 10.36 3.45 -19.41
C LYS A 174 10.99 2.35 -18.55
N LYS A 175 10.20 1.49 -17.87
CA LYS A 175 10.72 0.29 -17.18
C LYS A 175 11.20 -0.76 -18.17
N GLU A 176 10.47 -0.93 -19.28
CA GLU A 176 10.79 -1.88 -20.36
C GLU A 176 12.07 -1.49 -21.12
N LEU A 177 12.25 -0.19 -21.41
CA LEU A 177 13.51 0.31 -21.96
C LEU A 177 14.70 0.04 -21.01
N ASN A 178 14.50 0.17 -19.70
CA ASN A 178 15.50 -0.22 -18.70
C ASN A 178 15.73 -1.74 -18.63
N PHE A 179 14.71 -2.58 -18.88
CA PHE A 179 14.85 -4.04 -18.97
C PHE A 179 15.74 -4.44 -20.16
N CYS A 180 15.53 -3.84 -21.34
CA CYS A 180 16.42 -4.02 -22.50
C CYS A 180 17.89 -3.67 -22.17
N VAL A 181 18.12 -2.52 -21.53
CA VAL A 181 19.46 -2.09 -21.09
C VAL A 181 20.08 -3.07 -20.09
N LYS A 182 19.31 -3.57 -19.10
CA LYS A 182 19.79 -4.55 -18.10
C LYS A 182 20.10 -5.92 -18.69
N THR A 183 19.35 -6.36 -19.71
CA THR A 183 19.52 -7.66 -20.37
C THR A 183 20.49 -7.64 -21.55
N GLY A 184 20.95 -6.46 -21.97
CA GLY A 184 21.82 -6.30 -23.14
C GLY A 184 21.09 -6.46 -24.48
N ILE A 185 19.76 -6.49 -24.49
CA ILE A 185 18.95 -6.56 -25.72
C ILE A 185 18.96 -5.18 -26.38
N PRO A 186 19.45 -5.03 -27.63
CA PRO A 186 19.51 -3.74 -28.28
C PRO A 186 18.09 -3.23 -28.61
N VAL A 187 17.80 -1.97 -28.31
CA VAL A 187 16.52 -1.35 -28.68
C VAL A 187 16.60 -0.86 -30.12
N ILE A 188 15.72 -1.36 -30.97
CA ILE A 188 15.56 -0.91 -32.37
C ILE A 188 14.90 0.47 -32.37
N GLY A 189 13.87 0.65 -31.56
CA GLY A 189 13.25 1.94 -31.26
C GLY A 189 11.86 1.84 -30.65
N VAL A 190 11.22 2.99 -30.45
CA VAL A 190 9.88 3.14 -29.85
C VAL A 190 8.81 3.41 -30.92
N VAL A 191 7.67 2.72 -30.85
CA VAL A 191 6.44 3.02 -31.60
C VAL A 191 5.44 3.70 -30.67
N GLU A 192 4.94 4.87 -31.05
CA GLU A 192 3.80 5.52 -30.39
C GLU A 192 2.50 5.09 -31.09
N ASN A 193 1.81 4.12 -30.51
CA ASN A 193 0.54 3.58 -30.98
C ASN A 193 -0.65 4.35 -30.42
N MET A 194 -1.84 4.19 -31.00
CA MET A 194 -3.07 4.92 -30.66
C MET A 194 -2.92 6.46 -30.71
N SER A 195 -2.01 6.96 -31.56
CA SER A 195 -1.59 8.37 -31.62
C SER A 195 -2.50 9.22 -32.52
N GLY A 196 -3.81 9.11 -32.31
CA GLY A 196 -4.86 9.64 -33.19
C GLY A 196 -5.96 8.61 -33.45
N PHE A 197 -7.03 9.02 -34.13
CA PHE A 197 -8.16 8.17 -34.50
C PHE A 197 -8.63 8.53 -35.92
N VAL A 198 -8.56 7.57 -36.84
CA VAL A 198 -9.07 7.70 -38.21
C VAL A 198 -10.58 7.52 -38.16
N CYS A 199 -11.34 8.58 -38.44
CA CYS A 199 -12.79 8.48 -38.42
C CYS A 199 -13.29 7.61 -39.59
N PRO A 200 -14.16 6.61 -39.36
CA PRO A 200 -14.72 5.79 -40.45
C PRO A 200 -15.83 6.52 -41.24
N ASN A 201 -16.26 7.71 -40.79
CA ASN A 201 -17.44 8.42 -41.32
C ASN A 201 -17.17 9.89 -41.70
N CYS A 202 -15.96 10.41 -41.48
CA CYS A 202 -15.49 11.68 -42.04
C CYS A 202 -14.00 11.57 -42.39
N SER A 203 -13.47 12.55 -43.12
CA SER A 203 -12.08 12.54 -43.61
C SER A 203 -11.01 12.90 -42.57
N GLU A 204 -11.39 13.19 -41.32
CA GLU A 204 -10.53 13.75 -40.29
C GLU A 204 -9.88 12.68 -39.39
N CYS A 205 -8.65 12.94 -38.94
CA CYS A 205 -7.94 12.13 -37.95
C CYS A 205 -7.70 12.92 -36.66
N THR A 206 -8.37 12.54 -35.57
CA THR A 206 -8.46 13.33 -34.33
C THR A 206 -7.61 12.77 -33.19
N ASP A 207 -6.93 13.62 -32.42
CA ASP A 207 -5.95 13.22 -31.41
C ASP A 207 -6.55 12.92 -30.03
N ILE A 208 -7.23 11.77 -29.92
CA ILE A 208 -7.90 11.30 -28.69
C ILE A 208 -6.99 11.33 -27.44
N PHE A 209 -5.71 10.98 -27.59
CA PHE A 209 -4.77 10.85 -26.46
C PHE A 209 -3.58 11.82 -26.52
N MET A 210 -3.68 12.90 -27.30
CA MET A 210 -2.54 13.77 -27.68
C MET A 210 -1.49 12.98 -28.50
N LYS A 211 -0.30 13.56 -28.70
CA LYS A 211 0.83 12.99 -29.46
C LYS A 211 2.18 13.37 -28.81
N GLY A 212 3.21 12.56 -29.02
CA GLY A 212 4.61 12.91 -28.74
C GLY A 212 5.18 12.44 -27.39
N GLY A 213 4.39 11.78 -26.54
CA GLY A 213 4.91 11.21 -25.28
C GLY A 213 5.90 10.07 -25.52
N GLY A 214 5.61 9.18 -26.47
CA GLY A 214 6.50 8.09 -26.89
C GLY A 214 7.74 8.60 -27.64
N GLU A 215 7.61 9.72 -28.35
CA GLU A 215 8.73 10.40 -29.01
C GLU A 215 9.68 11.06 -28.00
N ALA A 216 9.14 11.80 -27.02
CA ALA A 216 9.92 12.35 -25.92
C ALA A 216 10.62 11.25 -25.11
N MET A 217 9.93 10.12 -24.84
CA MET A 217 10.53 8.95 -24.20
C MET A 217 11.67 8.33 -25.03
N ALA A 218 11.56 8.29 -26.36
CA ALA A 218 12.65 7.82 -27.22
C ALA A 218 13.87 8.74 -27.15
N GLN A 219 13.65 10.06 -27.17
CA GLN A 219 14.70 11.06 -27.02
C GLN A 219 15.40 10.98 -25.65
N ASP A 220 14.64 10.87 -24.55
CA ASP A 220 15.15 10.68 -23.18
C ASP A 220 16.14 9.49 -23.09
N PHE A 221 15.81 8.38 -23.75
CA PHE A 221 16.59 7.13 -23.73
C PHE A 221 17.64 7.03 -24.85
N GLN A 222 17.77 8.05 -25.71
CA GLN A 222 18.65 8.07 -26.88
C GLN A 222 18.44 6.87 -27.83
N VAL A 223 17.20 6.40 -27.96
CA VAL A 223 16.77 5.34 -28.89
C VAL A 223 16.01 5.95 -30.07
N ASN A 224 15.93 5.22 -31.19
CA ASN A 224 15.20 5.72 -32.35
C ASN A 224 13.70 5.85 -32.04
N PHE A 225 13.07 6.94 -32.45
CA PHE A 225 11.62 6.98 -32.60
C PHE A 225 11.24 6.37 -33.95
N LEU A 226 10.35 5.38 -33.97
CA LEU A 226 10.02 4.63 -35.19
C LEU A 226 8.85 5.22 -35.95
N GLY A 227 7.96 5.94 -35.26
CA GLY A 227 6.80 6.60 -35.84
C GLY A 227 5.55 6.54 -34.97
N ARG A 228 4.46 7.04 -35.56
CA ARG A 228 3.13 7.19 -34.96
C ARG A 228 2.10 6.33 -35.69
N VAL A 229 1.34 5.54 -34.95
CA VAL A 229 0.28 4.65 -35.46
C VAL A 229 -1.06 5.08 -34.85
N PRO A 230 -2.02 5.60 -35.64
CA PRO A 230 -3.34 5.98 -35.14
C PRO A 230 -4.23 4.74 -34.89
N ILE A 231 -5.32 4.93 -34.14
CA ILE A 231 -6.42 3.98 -34.09
C ILE A 231 -7.15 4.02 -35.43
N ASP A 232 -7.20 2.88 -36.14
CA ASP A 232 -7.98 2.72 -37.36
C ASP A 232 -9.04 1.60 -37.17
N PRO A 233 -10.34 1.95 -37.07
CA PRO A 233 -11.41 0.96 -36.97
C PRO A 233 -11.46 -0.02 -38.16
N GLN A 234 -11.03 0.40 -39.36
CA GLN A 234 -11.01 -0.46 -40.55
C GLN A 234 -9.96 -1.57 -40.44
N PHE A 235 -8.88 -1.37 -39.67
CA PHE A 235 -7.92 -2.45 -39.36
C PHE A 235 -8.57 -3.54 -38.49
N ILE A 236 -9.39 -3.16 -37.51
CA ILE A 236 -10.13 -4.12 -36.67
C ILE A 236 -11.19 -4.86 -37.51
N MET A 237 -11.94 -4.14 -38.35
CA MET A 237 -12.90 -4.76 -39.28
C MET A 237 -12.24 -5.76 -40.23
N LEU A 238 -11.08 -5.42 -40.81
CA LEU A 238 -10.27 -6.32 -41.63
C LEU A 238 -9.89 -7.60 -40.89
N VAL A 239 -9.44 -7.46 -39.64
CA VAL A 239 -8.99 -8.59 -38.81
C VAL A 239 -10.15 -9.49 -38.37
N GLU A 240 -11.28 -8.91 -37.94
CA GLU A 240 -12.41 -9.71 -37.41
C GLU A 240 -13.36 -10.24 -38.49
N THR A 241 -13.45 -9.60 -39.66
CA THR A 241 -14.40 -9.99 -40.72
C THR A 241 -13.74 -10.44 -42.03
N GLY A 242 -12.43 -10.28 -42.18
CA GLY A 242 -11.70 -10.62 -43.41
C GLY A 242 -12.05 -9.74 -44.62
N ARG A 243 -12.75 -8.61 -44.42
CA ARG A 243 -13.15 -7.66 -45.47
C ARG A 243 -12.10 -6.58 -45.71
N ARG A 244 -12.13 -5.94 -46.88
CA ARG A 244 -11.18 -4.86 -47.21
C ARG A 244 -11.52 -3.56 -46.47
N PRO A 245 -10.53 -2.85 -45.89
CA PRO A 245 -10.67 -1.48 -45.41
C PRO A 245 -11.24 -0.52 -46.47
N VAL A 246 -12.25 0.27 -46.07
CA VAL A 246 -12.89 1.31 -46.89
C VAL A 246 -12.87 2.64 -46.12
N TYR A 247 -12.56 3.75 -46.81
CA TYR A 247 -12.42 5.08 -46.19
C TYR A 247 -13.26 6.14 -46.92
N PRO A 248 -13.86 7.11 -46.21
CA PRO A 248 -14.55 8.24 -46.82
C PRO A 248 -13.69 9.00 -47.84
N GLN A 249 -14.33 9.63 -48.83
CA GLN A 249 -13.64 10.47 -49.79
C GLN A 249 -12.93 11.64 -49.09
N GLY A 250 -11.68 11.93 -49.47
CA GLY A 250 -10.86 12.96 -48.86
C GLY A 250 -10.18 12.58 -47.53
N THR A 251 -10.34 11.34 -47.02
CA THR A 251 -9.63 10.89 -45.81
C THR A 251 -8.12 10.94 -46.01
N GLU A 252 -7.41 11.67 -45.16
CA GLU A 252 -5.94 11.71 -45.15
C GLU A 252 -5.36 11.14 -43.85
N VAL A 253 -4.39 10.22 -43.98
CA VAL A 253 -3.65 9.65 -42.85
C VAL A 253 -2.16 9.86 -43.10
N ASN A 254 -1.47 10.49 -42.14
CA ASN A 254 -0.03 10.83 -42.22
C ASN A 254 0.38 11.61 -43.50
N GLY A 255 -0.53 12.37 -44.12
CA GLY A 255 -0.29 13.11 -45.37
C GLY A 255 -0.50 12.29 -46.65
N HIS A 256 -1.23 11.17 -46.57
CA HIS A 256 -1.60 10.33 -47.71
C HIS A 256 -3.11 10.17 -47.81
N GLY A 257 -3.66 10.44 -49.00
CA GLY A 257 -5.07 10.23 -49.31
C GLY A 257 -5.43 8.74 -49.36
N MET A 258 -6.43 8.35 -48.57
CA MET A 258 -6.93 6.98 -48.42
C MET A 258 -8.23 6.70 -49.20
N SER A 259 -8.78 7.70 -49.88
CA SER A 259 -10.08 7.63 -50.55
C SER A 259 -10.14 6.55 -51.63
N THR A 260 -10.92 5.50 -51.37
CA THR A 260 -11.34 4.50 -52.36
C THR A 260 -12.38 5.09 -53.31
N THR A 261 -12.09 5.15 -54.60
CA THR A 261 -12.94 5.82 -55.61
C THR A 261 -14.18 5.02 -56.04
N ASP A 262 -14.21 3.71 -55.81
CA ASP A 262 -15.27 2.84 -56.29
C ASP A 262 -16.37 2.64 -55.24
N SER A 263 -17.46 3.40 -55.39
CA SER A 263 -18.68 3.30 -54.56
C SER A 263 -19.52 2.04 -54.83
N THR A 264 -18.96 1.05 -55.53
CA THR A 264 -19.61 -0.20 -55.98
C THR A 264 -19.29 -1.41 -55.10
N VAL A 265 -18.34 -1.29 -54.16
CA VAL A 265 -17.82 -2.43 -53.36
C VAL A 265 -18.70 -2.77 -52.13
N TYR A 266 -19.76 -2.00 -51.87
CA TYR A 266 -20.61 -2.20 -50.69
C TYR A 266 -21.47 -3.48 -50.70
N ASP A 267 -21.57 -4.20 -51.83
CA ASP A 267 -22.51 -5.32 -51.98
C ASP A 267 -22.03 -6.39 -52.99
N THR A 268 -21.06 -7.25 -52.62
CA THR A 268 -20.80 -8.59 -53.23
C THR A 268 -19.75 -9.47 -52.52
N ASP A 269 -19.45 -9.23 -51.23
CA ASP A 269 -18.20 -9.69 -50.58
C ASP A 269 -18.14 -11.20 -50.15
N GLU A 270 -18.96 -12.07 -50.73
CA GLU A 270 -18.91 -13.54 -50.50
C GLU A 270 -17.77 -14.25 -51.27
N LYS A 271 -16.94 -13.52 -52.02
CA LYS A 271 -15.95 -14.10 -52.96
C LYS A 271 -14.53 -13.52 -52.93
N ASP A 272 -14.20 -12.58 -52.06
CA ASP A 272 -12.80 -12.13 -51.95
C ASP A 272 -11.92 -13.16 -51.22
N THR A 273 -11.36 -14.08 -51.99
CA THR A 273 -10.44 -15.14 -51.53
C THR A 273 -9.00 -14.67 -51.29
N SER A 274 -8.70 -13.37 -51.45
CA SER A 274 -7.35 -12.85 -51.22
C SER A 274 -6.95 -12.88 -49.74
N THR A 275 -5.65 -13.01 -49.50
CA THR A 275 -5.06 -13.18 -48.16
C THR A 275 -5.17 -11.91 -47.31
N LEU A 276 -5.05 -12.06 -45.99
CA LEU A 276 -5.03 -10.91 -45.06
C LEU A 276 -3.93 -9.88 -45.43
N ALA A 277 -2.80 -10.32 -46.00
CA ALA A 277 -1.74 -9.44 -46.49
C ALA A 277 -2.17 -8.61 -47.72
N GLU A 278 -2.81 -9.24 -48.71
CA GLU A 278 -3.31 -8.57 -49.93
C GLU A 278 -4.50 -7.63 -49.63
N LYS A 279 -5.23 -7.88 -48.54
CA LYS A 279 -6.29 -7.00 -48.02
C LYS A 279 -5.73 -5.86 -47.15
N TYR A 280 -4.68 -6.12 -46.37
CA TYR A 280 -3.98 -5.10 -45.57
C TYR A 280 -3.39 -3.96 -46.42
N GLN A 281 -3.06 -4.18 -47.69
CA GLN A 281 -2.59 -3.13 -48.63
C GLN A 281 -3.56 -1.94 -48.77
N THR A 282 -4.87 -2.12 -48.57
CA THR A 282 -5.84 -1.00 -48.59
C THR A 282 -5.98 -0.29 -47.25
N CYS A 283 -5.42 -0.83 -46.16
CA CYS A 283 -5.46 -0.22 -44.82
C CYS A 283 -4.58 1.05 -44.72
N SER A 284 -5.03 2.03 -43.94
CA SER A 284 -4.27 3.27 -43.66
C SER A 284 -3.01 3.04 -42.84
N LEU A 285 -2.95 1.91 -42.10
CA LEU A 285 -1.78 1.51 -41.31
C LEU A 285 -0.71 0.79 -42.15
N CYS A 286 -1.00 0.42 -43.41
CA CYS A 286 -0.04 -0.25 -44.27
C CYS A 286 1.06 0.73 -44.74
N PRO A 287 2.36 0.43 -44.55
CA PRO A 287 3.45 1.28 -45.04
C PRO A 287 3.46 1.36 -46.57
N ARG A 288 2.94 2.46 -47.12
CA ARG A 288 2.94 2.69 -48.58
C ARG A 288 4.28 3.26 -49.02
N SER A 289 5.02 2.48 -49.82
CA SER A 289 6.20 2.99 -50.51
C SER A 289 5.80 4.03 -51.56
N ALA A 290 6.57 5.13 -51.64
CA ALA A 290 6.46 6.04 -52.78
C ALA A 290 6.82 5.29 -54.07
N PRO A 291 6.09 5.50 -55.19
CA PRO A 291 6.21 4.66 -56.37
C PRO A 291 7.57 4.82 -57.06
N CYS A 292 8.46 3.85 -56.85
CA CYS A 292 9.58 3.63 -57.74
C CYS A 292 9.06 3.00 -59.03
N GLY A 293 9.34 3.64 -60.17
CA GLY A 293 8.92 3.17 -61.49
C GLY A 293 9.54 1.81 -61.89
N PRO A 294 9.14 1.26 -63.06
CA PRO A 294 9.54 -0.08 -63.49
C PRO A 294 11.07 -0.26 -63.52
N TRP A 295 11.53 -1.32 -62.86
CA TRP A 295 12.95 -1.59 -62.66
C TRP A 295 13.64 -1.97 -63.97
N THR A 296 14.64 -1.19 -64.35
CA THR A 296 15.61 -1.53 -65.41
C THR A 296 16.99 -1.82 -64.78
N PRO A 297 17.84 -2.66 -65.40
CA PRO A 297 19.05 -3.17 -64.75
C PRO A 297 20.06 -2.12 -64.27
N ASP A 298 20.12 -0.95 -64.94
CA ASP A 298 21.11 0.10 -64.66
C ASP A 298 20.91 0.83 -63.32
N GLY A 299 19.76 0.65 -62.65
CA GLY A 299 19.49 1.29 -61.36
C GLY A 299 20.44 0.86 -60.22
N MET A 300 21.01 -0.35 -60.32
CA MET A 300 21.76 -0.98 -59.22
C MET A 300 23.10 -0.30 -58.89
N ALA A 301 23.66 0.48 -59.81
CA ALA A 301 25.01 1.04 -59.70
C ALA A 301 25.14 2.40 -58.98
N ARG A 302 24.02 3.09 -58.66
CA ARG A 302 24.06 4.48 -58.14
C ARG A 302 23.94 4.61 -56.62
N CYS A 303 23.19 3.75 -55.93
CA CYS A 303 23.03 3.85 -54.47
C CYS A 303 24.30 3.58 -53.65
N HIS A 304 25.30 2.90 -54.22
CA HIS A 304 26.52 2.49 -53.51
C HIS A 304 27.58 3.60 -53.30
N ARG A 305 27.32 4.85 -53.72
CA ARG A 305 28.39 5.88 -53.84
C ARG A 305 28.16 7.19 -53.07
N ALA A 306 27.27 7.20 -52.07
CA ALA A 306 26.87 8.41 -51.36
C ALA A 306 26.86 8.22 -49.83
N THR A 307 28.01 7.85 -49.22
CA THR A 307 28.10 7.71 -47.75
C THR A 307 29.51 7.83 -47.14
N ASP A 308 30.49 8.42 -47.84
CA ASP A 308 31.92 8.44 -47.40
C ASP A 308 32.53 9.82 -47.09
N HIS A 309 31.78 10.92 -47.24
CA HIS A 309 32.26 12.27 -46.93
C HIS A 309 31.23 13.06 -46.10
N GLU A 310 31.43 13.07 -44.77
CA GLU A 310 31.51 14.29 -43.93
C GLU A 310 31.65 13.90 -42.44
N ILE A 311 32.86 13.47 -42.03
CA ILE A 311 33.23 13.34 -40.61
C ILE A 311 34.61 13.99 -40.39
N THR A 312 34.63 15.32 -40.20
CA THR A 312 35.79 16.00 -39.56
C THR A 312 35.44 17.39 -39.05
N ARG A 313 35.18 17.53 -37.74
CA ARG A 313 35.73 18.60 -36.87
C ARG A 313 35.27 18.45 -35.41
N MET A 314 36.06 19.06 -34.53
CA MET A 314 35.88 19.24 -33.07
C MET A 314 36.12 18.02 -32.14
N ARG A 315 36.95 18.31 -31.13
CA ARG A 315 37.31 17.59 -29.89
C ARG A 315 37.48 18.70 -28.82
N PRO A 316 37.71 18.39 -27.53
CA PRO A 316 36.96 17.46 -26.67
C PRO A 316 36.66 18.07 -25.27
N HIS A 317 35.76 17.49 -24.48
CA HIS A 317 35.89 17.52 -23.02
C HIS A 317 35.34 16.23 -22.36
N SER A 318 36.30 15.45 -21.82
CA SER A 318 36.27 14.55 -20.64
C SER A 318 35.00 14.53 -19.75
N VAL A 319 34.54 13.42 -19.12
CA VAL A 319 35.26 12.28 -18.48
C VAL A 319 34.38 10.99 -18.40
N LEU A 320 34.94 9.78 -18.68
CA LEU A 320 34.49 8.39 -18.32
C LEU A 320 33.07 7.88 -18.73
N PRO A 321 32.86 6.54 -18.81
CA PRO A 321 33.60 5.53 -19.56
C PRO A 321 32.71 4.83 -20.63
N SER A 322 33.33 4.09 -21.56
CA SER A 322 32.68 3.61 -22.79
C SER A 322 31.90 2.29 -22.69
N VAL A 323 30.71 2.24 -23.30
CA VAL A 323 30.03 1.00 -23.75
C VAL A 323 30.24 0.82 -25.27
N PRO A 324 30.44 -0.40 -25.81
CA PRO A 324 30.84 -0.57 -27.23
C PRO A 324 29.72 -0.24 -28.24
N ARG A 325 29.94 0.77 -29.10
CA ARG A 325 29.07 1.06 -30.25
C ARG A 325 29.41 0.21 -31.48
N HIS A 326 29.03 -1.08 -31.50
CA HIS A 326 28.99 -1.86 -32.74
C HIS A 326 27.86 -2.90 -32.74
N SER A 327 26.72 -2.52 -33.32
CA SER A 327 25.83 -3.44 -34.03
C SER A 327 25.56 -2.88 -35.43
N LYS A 328 25.61 -3.74 -36.46
CA LYS A 328 25.27 -3.35 -37.84
C LYS A 328 23.75 -3.41 -37.97
N THR A 329 23.06 -2.27 -37.89
CA THR A 329 21.59 -2.22 -38.05
C THR A 329 21.20 -2.80 -39.41
N CYS A 330 20.32 -3.81 -39.44
CA CYS A 330 19.85 -4.42 -40.68
C CYS A 330 19.20 -3.36 -41.59
N PRO A 331 19.53 -3.30 -42.90
CA PRO A 331 19.01 -2.25 -43.79
C PRO A 331 17.48 -2.26 -43.92
N ASP A 332 16.86 -3.44 -43.93
CA ASP A 332 15.46 -3.61 -44.31
C ASP A 332 14.47 -2.96 -43.34
N LEU A 333 14.74 -3.01 -42.02
CA LEU A 333 13.83 -2.40 -41.03
C LEU A 333 13.74 -0.88 -41.20
N ARG A 334 14.75 -0.22 -41.80
CA ARG A 334 14.70 1.23 -42.04
C ARG A 334 13.63 1.64 -43.07
N LEU A 335 13.09 0.71 -43.86
CA LEU A 335 12.00 1.02 -44.80
C LEU A 335 10.66 1.32 -44.08
N LEU A 336 10.41 0.69 -42.93
CA LEU A 336 9.24 0.95 -42.08
C LEU A 336 9.34 2.30 -41.33
N ILE A 337 10.55 2.84 -41.17
CA ILE A 337 10.88 3.94 -40.27
C ILE A 337 11.10 5.22 -41.07
N ARG A 338 10.09 5.62 -41.85
CA ARG A 338 10.12 6.89 -42.62
C ARG A 338 8.76 7.57 -42.76
N VAL A 339 7.90 7.42 -41.76
CA VAL A 339 6.63 8.15 -41.61
C VAL A 339 6.78 9.18 -40.49
N GLY A 340 6.67 10.48 -40.81
CA GLY A 340 6.66 11.56 -39.80
C GLY A 340 7.82 12.55 -39.83
N HIS A 341 8.22 13.06 -41.00
CA HIS A 341 9.05 14.28 -41.08
C HIS A 341 8.33 15.37 -41.90
N ALA A 342 7.25 15.91 -41.34
CA ALA A 342 6.49 17.04 -41.87
C ALA A 342 6.56 18.21 -40.87
N GLN A 343 7.36 19.23 -41.17
CA GLN A 343 7.45 20.43 -40.33
C GLN A 343 6.21 21.30 -40.52
N PHE A 344 5.42 21.49 -39.46
CA PHE A 344 4.40 22.54 -39.43
C PHE A 344 5.06 23.91 -39.20
N THR A 345 5.64 24.45 -40.28
CA THR A 345 6.12 25.83 -40.35
C THR A 345 5.40 26.57 -41.47
N ARG A 346 4.46 27.44 -41.12
CA ARG A 346 4.13 28.62 -41.94
C ARG A 346 4.55 29.86 -41.15
N PRO A 347 5.40 30.74 -41.71
CA PRO A 347 5.82 31.95 -41.03
C PRO A 347 4.67 32.96 -40.94
N TRP A 348 4.66 33.73 -39.87
CA TRP A 348 4.06 35.05 -39.87
C TRP A 348 5.02 36.01 -40.57
N ASP A 349 4.57 36.75 -41.59
CA ASP A 349 5.31 37.91 -42.08
C ASP A 349 4.41 38.94 -42.77
N ASN A 350 4.62 40.21 -42.37
CA ASN A 350 4.37 41.45 -43.10
C ASN A 350 3.02 41.69 -43.82
N ALA A 351 2.12 42.38 -43.13
CA ALA A 351 1.22 43.37 -43.75
C ALA A 351 1.68 44.78 -43.34
N THR A 352 2.04 45.64 -44.30
CA THR A 352 2.64 46.97 -44.03
C THR A 352 1.72 48.15 -44.41
N ALA A 353 1.56 49.06 -43.46
CA ALA A 353 1.23 50.48 -43.59
C ALA A 353 0.01 50.94 -44.42
N THR A 354 -0.98 51.53 -43.73
CA THR A 354 -1.39 52.95 -43.92
C THR A 354 -2.21 53.43 -42.71
N SER A 355 -2.48 54.75 -42.59
CA SER A 355 -2.82 55.41 -41.31
C SER A 355 -4.01 56.41 -41.38
N PRO A 356 -4.21 57.31 -40.38
CA PRO A 356 -5.34 57.40 -39.42
C PRO A 356 -6.48 58.37 -39.89
N PRO A 357 -7.49 58.86 -39.11
CA PRO A 357 -7.75 58.91 -37.65
C PRO A 357 -9.18 58.37 -37.27
N ARG A 358 -9.99 58.77 -36.25
CA ARG A 358 -10.06 59.91 -35.30
C ARG A 358 -10.87 59.56 -34.01
N LEU A 359 -10.95 60.50 -33.06
CA LEU A 359 -11.66 60.43 -31.76
C LEU A 359 -13.21 60.42 -31.87
N SER A 360 -13.90 59.76 -30.92
CA SER A 360 -14.96 60.40 -30.09
C SER A 360 -15.53 59.51 -28.96
N THR A 361 -15.43 59.97 -27.72
CA THR A 361 -16.40 59.74 -26.60
C THR A 361 -17.47 60.85 -26.64
N PRO A 362 -18.73 60.75 -26.11
CA PRO A 362 -18.97 60.54 -24.66
C PRO A 362 -20.38 60.01 -24.21
N THR A 363 -20.65 60.17 -22.90
CA THR A 363 -21.95 60.34 -22.20
C THR A 363 -22.87 59.15 -21.85
N HIS A 364 -23.29 59.11 -20.57
CA HIS A 364 -24.49 58.44 -20.04
C HIS A 364 -25.77 59.28 -20.28
N PRO A 365 -26.97 58.72 -20.06
CA PRO A 365 -27.74 59.18 -18.88
C PRO A 365 -28.50 58.06 -18.11
N ILE A 366 -29.23 58.45 -17.07
CA ILE A 366 -30.03 57.60 -16.16
C ILE A 366 -31.53 57.93 -16.33
N SER A 367 -32.42 56.93 -16.27
CA SER A 367 -33.87 57.13 -16.04
C SER A 367 -34.48 55.96 -15.24
N ARG A 368 -35.79 56.00 -14.92
CA ARG A 368 -36.38 55.28 -13.78
C ARG A 368 -37.85 54.85 -14.03
N ARG A 369 -38.25 53.67 -13.52
CA ARG A 369 -39.63 53.11 -13.46
C ARG A 369 -40.19 52.69 -14.85
N GLU A 370 -41.18 51.79 -14.99
CA GLU A 370 -42.24 51.33 -14.07
C GLU A 370 -42.39 49.79 -13.89
N ALA A 371 -43.41 49.43 -13.11
CA ALA A 371 -43.97 48.12 -12.73
C ALA A 371 -44.45 47.22 -13.89
N ALA A 372 -44.82 45.94 -13.70
CA ALA A 372 -44.49 44.93 -12.66
C ALA A 372 -45.09 43.57 -13.07
N GLU A 373 -44.48 42.45 -12.65
CA GLU A 373 -45.16 41.16 -12.49
C GLU A 373 -44.41 40.23 -11.51
N VAL A 374 -45.04 39.14 -11.06
CA VAL A 374 -44.57 38.33 -9.91
C VAL A 374 -44.30 36.87 -10.31
N ALA A 375 -43.10 36.38 -9.98
CA ALA A 375 -42.69 34.98 -10.08
C ALA A 375 -41.80 34.59 -8.87
N PRO A 376 -41.73 33.31 -8.46
CA PRO A 376 -41.34 32.92 -7.10
C PRO A 376 -39.84 32.86 -6.80
N GLU A 377 -39.51 32.75 -5.51
CA GLU A 377 -38.15 32.75 -4.97
C GLU A 377 -37.24 31.67 -5.58
N SER A 378 -36.08 32.09 -6.10
CA SER A 378 -34.95 31.20 -6.35
C SER A 378 -33.94 31.31 -5.20
N LYS A 379 -33.47 30.16 -4.70
CA LYS A 379 -32.53 30.09 -3.58
C LYS A 379 -31.19 30.73 -3.97
N ARG A 380 -30.70 31.67 -3.16
CA ARG A 380 -29.37 32.28 -3.33
C ARG A 380 -28.29 31.21 -3.10
N VAL A 381 -27.73 30.68 -4.20
CA VAL A 381 -26.60 29.75 -4.18
C VAL A 381 -25.37 30.48 -3.65
N LEU A 382 -24.76 29.95 -2.59
CA LEU A 382 -23.45 30.38 -2.09
C LEU A 382 -22.33 29.77 -2.96
N PRO A 383 -21.14 30.40 -3.06
CA PRO A 383 -20.04 29.87 -3.86
C PRO A 383 -19.63 28.47 -3.39
N SER A 384 -19.42 27.55 -4.34
CA SER A 384 -18.94 26.20 -4.04
C SER A 384 -17.51 26.24 -3.51
N SER A 385 -17.34 25.96 -2.22
CA SER A 385 -16.04 25.69 -1.63
C SER A 385 -15.43 24.45 -2.27
N THR A 386 -14.24 24.61 -2.84
CA THR A 386 -13.51 23.51 -3.48
C THR A 386 -12.96 22.54 -2.42
N SER A 387 -13.70 21.45 -2.19
CA SER A 387 -13.14 20.27 -1.53
C SER A 387 -11.90 19.78 -2.29
N PRO A 388 -10.83 19.32 -1.60
CA PRO A 388 -9.74 18.63 -2.27
C PRO A 388 -10.27 17.34 -2.89
N VAL A 389 -10.17 17.22 -4.21
CA VAL A 389 -10.51 15.99 -4.92
C VAL A 389 -9.46 14.94 -4.58
N TYR A 390 -9.88 13.84 -3.95
CA TYR A 390 -9.07 12.63 -3.90
C TYR A 390 -9.17 11.96 -5.27
N GLU A 391 -8.06 11.93 -6.02
CA GLU A 391 -8.00 11.19 -7.28
C GLU A 391 -8.13 9.69 -6.97
N THR A 392 -9.26 9.10 -7.39
CA THR A 392 -9.51 7.66 -7.31
C THR A 392 -8.64 6.94 -8.34
N ASN A 393 -7.40 6.64 -7.97
CA ASN A 393 -6.45 5.91 -8.81
C ASN A 393 -6.98 4.49 -9.09
N THR A 394 -7.15 4.13 -10.35
CA THR A 394 -7.80 2.87 -10.77
C THR A 394 -6.84 1.67 -10.70
N GLY A 395 -7.42 0.47 -10.53
CA GLY A 395 -6.71 -0.75 -10.14
C GLY A 395 -5.46 -1.09 -10.96
N GLY A 396 -4.36 -1.33 -10.23
CA GLY A 396 -3.10 -1.84 -10.76
C GLY A 396 -2.28 -2.48 -9.63
N ALA A 397 -2.17 -3.80 -9.63
CA ALA A 397 -1.47 -4.55 -8.58
C ALA A 397 0.07 -4.44 -8.72
N VAL A 398 0.63 -3.30 -8.33
CA VAL A 398 2.08 -3.02 -8.40
C VAL A 398 2.87 -4.02 -7.54
N ALA A 399 3.81 -4.72 -8.15
CA ALA A 399 4.74 -5.61 -7.46
C ALA A 399 5.68 -4.80 -6.53
N TYR A 400 5.90 -5.27 -5.31
CA TYR A 400 6.49 -4.47 -4.21
C TYR A 400 8.02 -4.25 -4.29
N ASP A 401 8.65 -4.55 -5.44
CA ASP A 401 10.09 -4.56 -5.62
C ASP A 401 10.63 -3.48 -6.60
N ASP A 402 9.77 -2.82 -7.39
CA ASP A 402 10.20 -1.88 -8.46
C ASP A 402 10.60 -0.46 -7.99
N VAL A 403 10.40 -0.12 -6.72
CA VAL A 403 10.92 1.15 -6.17
C VAL A 403 12.44 1.04 -6.03
N PRO A 404 13.24 2.02 -6.50
CA PRO A 404 14.69 2.03 -6.29
C PRO A 404 15.05 2.02 -4.81
N ARG A 405 15.29 0.83 -4.26
CA ARG A 405 15.58 0.64 -2.83
C ARG A 405 16.88 1.37 -2.49
N TYR A 406 16.76 2.48 -1.76
CA TYR A 406 17.90 3.19 -1.19
C TYR A 406 18.85 2.19 -0.51
N GLY A 407 20.16 2.42 -0.62
CA GLY A 407 21.18 1.52 -0.05
C GLY A 407 20.92 1.23 1.43
N PHE A 408 21.27 0.02 1.89
CA PHE A 408 20.89 -0.51 3.22
C PHE A 408 21.05 0.51 4.35
N TRP A 409 22.23 1.14 4.46
CA TRP A 409 22.53 2.17 5.46
C TRP A 409 21.64 3.42 5.38
N THR A 410 21.18 3.80 4.19
CA THR A 410 20.22 4.90 3.99
C THR A 410 18.81 4.50 4.44
N ARG A 411 18.40 3.25 4.23
CA ARG A 411 17.11 2.72 4.76
C ARG A 411 17.13 2.55 6.28
N MET A 412 18.28 2.18 6.85
CA MET A 412 18.53 2.13 8.29
C MET A 412 18.72 3.52 8.92
N GLY A 413 18.64 4.61 8.16
CA GLY A 413 18.72 5.97 8.71
C GLY A 413 20.13 6.45 9.07
N CYS A 414 21.17 5.70 8.70
CA CYS A 414 22.57 5.89 9.13
C CYS A 414 23.41 6.77 8.18
N THR A 415 22.82 7.38 7.15
CA THR A 415 23.54 8.21 6.16
C THR A 415 22.94 9.62 6.06
N PRO A 416 23.71 10.66 5.69
CA PRO A 416 23.17 11.99 5.43
C PRO A 416 22.09 12.01 4.33
N GLU A 417 22.16 11.09 3.36
CA GLU A 417 21.12 10.89 2.34
C GLU A 417 19.76 10.47 2.92
N SER A 418 19.73 9.84 4.10
CA SER A 418 18.48 9.34 4.70
C SER A 418 17.59 10.45 5.22
N PHE A 419 18.18 11.54 5.72
CA PHE A 419 17.49 12.71 6.29
C PHE A 419 16.95 13.68 5.21
N LYS A 420 17.11 13.37 3.92
CA LYS A 420 16.48 14.14 2.83
C LYS A 420 15.01 13.74 2.71
N ARG A 421 14.15 14.68 2.31
CA ARG A 421 12.70 14.45 2.15
C ARG A 421 12.45 13.36 1.11
N ARG A 422 11.45 12.52 1.36
CA ARG A 422 10.90 11.59 0.36
C ARG A 422 10.13 12.36 -0.72
N THR A 423 10.17 11.87 -1.96
CA THR A 423 9.50 12.48 -3.13
C THR A 423 8.17 11.79 -3.43
N LEU A 424 7.17 12.54 -3.86
CA LEU A 424 5.79 12.07 -4.10
C LEU A 424 5.64 10.97 -5.17
N ALA A 425 6.70 10.64 -5.91
CA ALA A 425 6.74 9.46 -6.79
C ALA A 425 6.76 8.11 -6.02
N ASP A 426 7.03 8.13 -4.72
CA ASP A 426 6.70 7.03 -3.80
C ASP A 426 5.21 7.13 -3.42
N GLU A 427 4.32 6.36 -4.06
CA GLU A 427 2.85 6.37 -3.82
C GLU A 427 2.44 6.01 -2.36
N ASN A 428 3.39 5.65 -1.50
CA ASN A 428 3.19 5.52 -0.07
C ASN A 428 4.33 6.25 0.65
N GLN A 429 4.01 7.30 1.41
CA GLN A 429 5.03 8.09 2.12
C GLN A 429 5.78 7.24 3.16
N LEU A 430 5.08 6.32 3.82
CA LEU A 430 5.59 5.41 4.85
C LEU A 430 6.10 4.08 4.26
N ASN A 431 7.10 3.48 4.90
CA ASN A 431 7.74 2.24 4.44
C ASN A 431 6.96 1.00 4.89
N LYS A 432 6.39 0.24 3.93
CA LYS A 432 5.71 -1.04 4.20
C LYS A 432 6.69 -2.19 4.46
N THR A 433 7.51 -2.05 5.50
CA THR A 433 8.58 -2.99 5.86
C THR A 433 8.25 -3.88 7.06
N LEU A 434 7.03 -3.82 7.59
CA LEU A 434 6.61 -4.69 8.69
C LEU A 434 6.22 -6.08 8.16
N LYS A 435 7.01 -7.08 8.57
CA LYS A 435 6.77 -8.50 8.30
C LYS A 435 5.69 -9.05 9.23
N PRO A 436 4.99 -10.14 8.87
CA PRO A 436 3.95 -10.73 9.73
C PRO A 436 4.41 -11.06 11.16
N ARG A 437 5.68 -11.44 11.36
CA ARG A 437 6.25 -11.68 12.70
C ARG A 437 6.25 -10.43 13.60
N HIS A 438 6.42 -9.24 13.01
CA HIS A 438 6.40 -7.97 13.74
C HIS A 438 4.96 -7.64 14.17
N LEU A 439 3.98 -7.78 13.26
CA LEU A 439 2.56 -7.55 13.60
C LEU A 439 2.06 -8.51 14.69
N HIS A 440 2.50 -9.77 14.65
CA HIS A 440 2.15 -10.75 15.70
C HIS A 440 2.77 -10.37 17.05
N MET A 441 4.05 -9.99 17.12
CA MET A 441 4.65 -9.56 18.39
C MET A 441 4.07 -8.24 18.90
N ILE A 442 3.83 -7.25 18.03
CA ILE A 442 3.13 -6.00 18.39
C ILE A 442 1.74 -6.32 18.98
N ALA A 443 0.98 -7.27 18.41
CA ALA A 443 -0.33 -7.64 18.92
C ALA A 443 -0.29 -8.47 20.22
N ILE A 444 0.75 -9.29 20.44
CA ILE A 444 0.89 -10.12 21.66
C ILE A 444 1.55 -9.35 22.81
N GLY A 445 2.72 -8.75 22.58
CA GLY A 445 3.56 -8.15 23.61
C GLY A 445 3.67 -6.62 23.59
N GLY A 446 3.29 -5.96 22.48
CA GLY A 446 3.32 -4.49 22.34
C GLY A 446 2.32 -3.71 23.20
N SER A 447 1.55 -4.40 24.04
CA SER A 447 0.73 -3.83 25.11
C SER A 447 0.97 -4.55 26.46
N ILE A 448 2.23 -4.90 26.74
CA ILE A 448 2.72 -5.37 28.04
C ILE A 448 3.78 -4.36 28.50
N GLY A 449 3.48 -3.61 29.56
CA GLY A 449 4.24 -2.42 29.98
C GLY A 449 4.04 -2.06 31.44
N ALA A 450 4.31 -0.81 31.82
CA ALA A 450 4.12 -0.33 33.18
C ALA A 450 2.69 -0.56 33.69
N GLY A 451 1.66 -0.35 32.86
CA GLY A 451 0.27 -0.58 33.25
C GLY A 451 -0.01 -2.01 33.75
N PHE A 452 0.63 -3.01 33.12
CA PHE A 452 0.51 -4.42 33.53
C PHE A 452 1.39 -4.76 34.73
N PHE A 453 2.70 -4.46 34.66
CA PHE A 453 3.64 -4.91 35.70
C PHE A 453 3.60 -4.07 36.98
N VAL A 454 3.23 -2.79 36.89
CA VAL A 454 3.39 -1.81 37.99
C VAL A 454 2.04 -1.17 38.34
N GLY A 455 1.25 -0.77 37.34
CA GLY A 455 -0.11 -0.24 37.52
C GLY A 455 -1.03 -1.24 38.23
N SER A 456 -0.91 -2.53 37.91
CA SER A 456 -1.61 -3.62 38.63
C SER A 456 -1.39 -3.61 40.14
N GLY A 457 -0.23 -3.17 40.62
CA GLY A 457 0.04 -3.03 42.05
C GLY A 457 -0.78 -1.92 42.70
N SER A 458 -0.94 -0.78 42.01
CA SER A 458 -1.83 0.29 42.44
C SER A 458 -3.31 -0.13 42.37
N ALA A 459 -3.70 -0.87 41.33
CA ALA A 459 -5.04 -1.43 41.22
C ALA A 459 -5.37 -2.43 42.34
N LEU A 460 -4.44 -3.35 42.66
CA LEU A 460 -4.57 -4.30 43.77
C LEU A 460 -4.70 -3.57 45.12
N ASN A 461 -3.88 -2.53 45.35
CA ASN A 461 -3.95 -1.69 46.54
C ASN A 461 -5.25 -0.85 46.63
N ARG A 462 -5.83 -0.43 45.50
CA ARG A 462 -7.06 0.39 45.46
C ARG A 462 -8.35 -0.44 45.56
N GLY A 463 -8.41 -1.62 44.93
CA GLY A 463 -9.63 -2.43 44.81
C GLY A 463 -9.60 -3.83 45.43
N GLY A 464 -8.42 -4.40 45.71
CA GLY A 464 -8.29 -5.80 46.13
C GLY A 464 -8.34 -6.81 44.97
N PRO A 465 -8.11 -8.10 45.24
CA PRO A 465 -7.81 -9.08 44.20
C PRO A 465 -9.03 -9.50 43.35
N ALA A 466 -10.25 -9.47 43.90
CA ALA A 466 -11.45 -9.77 43.11
C ALA A 466 -11.79 -8.62 42.14
N THR A 467 -11.70 -7.37 42.61
CA THR A 467 -11.82 -6.19 41.75
C THR A 467 -10.78 -6.21 40.62
N LEU A 468 -9.52 -6.52 40.94
CA LEU A 468 -8.45 -6.63 39.95
C LEU A 468 -8.82 -7.62 38.83
N LEU A 469 -9.37 -8.79 39.15
CA LEU A 469 -9.80 -9.74 38.12
C LEU A 469 -11.09 -9.34 37.39
N ILE A 470 -12.08 -8.81 38.10
CA ILE A 470 -13.37 -8.42 37.53
C ILE A 470 -13.18 -7.31 36.49
N ASP A 471 -12.46 -6.25 36.84
CA ASP A 471 -12.34 -5.07 35.98
C ASP A 471 -11.44 -5.34 34.78
N PHE A 472 -10.31 -6.06 34.96
CA PHE A 472 -9.49 -6.49 33.83
C PHE A 472 -10.21 -7.52 32.93
N SER A 473 -11.13 -8.32 33.46
CA SER A 473 -11.97 -9.21 32.63
C SER A 473 -13.03 -8.43 31.84
N ILE A 474 -13.73 -7.46 32.46
CA ILE A 474 -14.70 -6.59 31.80
C ILE A 474 -14.01 -5.76 30.70
N MET A 475 -12.86 -5.18 31.01
CA MET A 475 -12.03 -4.44 30.06
C MET A 475 -11.45 -5.37 28.97
N GLY A 476 -11.16 -6.62 29.29
CA GLY A 476 -10.82 -7.68 28.33
C GLY A 476 -11.93 -7.95 27.31
N VAL A 477 -13.18 -8.11 27.78
CA VAL A 477 -14.36 -8.27 26.90
C VAL A 477 -14.58 -7.02 26.04
N MET A 478 -14.43 -5.83 26.63
CA MET A 478 -14.55 -4.56 25.91
C MET A 478 -13.48 -4.44 24.81
N ILE A 479 -12.20 -4.63 25.13
CA ILE A 479 -11.10 -4.43 24.17
C ILE A 479 -11.09 -5.50 23.08
N PHE A 480 -11.49 -6.74 23.38
CA PHE A 480 -11.70 -7.79 22.36
C PHE A 480 -12.65 -7.30 21.27
N ASN A 481 -13.80 -6.73 21.65
CA ASN A 481 -14.79 -6.21 20.71
C ASN A 481 -14.27 -5.00 19.92
N VAL A 482 -13.53 -4.10 20.57
CA VAL A 482 -12.89 -2.93 19.94
C VAL A 482 -11.88 -3.37 18.86
N VAL A 483 -11.03 -4.38 19.13
CA VAL A 483 -10.03 -4.83 18.15
C VAL A 483 -10.66 -5.52 16.95
N TYR A 484 -11.69 -6.36 17.15
CA TYR A 484 -12.37 -7.00 16.03
C TYR A 484 -13.10 -5.97 15.14
N ALA A 485 -13.70 -4.92 15.74
CA ALA A 485 -14.30 -3.80 15.02
C ALA A 485 -13.23 -2.95 14.26
N LEU A 486 -12.11 -2.64 14.91
CA LEU A 486 -10.95 -1.98 14.28
C LEU A 486 -10.41 -2.79 13.09
N GLY A 487 -10.31 -4.10 13.28
CA GLY A 487 -9.77 -5.04 12.30
C GLY A 487 -10.60 -5.12 11.03
N GLU A 488 -11.92 -5.19 11.16
CA GLU A 488 -12.84 -5.14 10.03
C GLU A 488 -12.69 -3.84 9.24
N LEU A 489 -12.69 -2.69 9.92
CA LEU A 489 -12.47 -1.38 9.30
C LEU A 489 -11.11 -1.28 8.61
N ALA A 490 -10.05 -1.83 9.19
CA ALA A 490 -8.68 -1.74 8.66
C ALA A 490 -8.34 -2.77 7.56
N VAL A 491 -9.07 -3.89 7.47
CA VAL A 491 -9.01 -4.77 6.29
C VAL A 491 -9.76 -4.14 5.10
N MET A 492 -10.91 -3.48 5.35
CA MET A 492 -11.69 -2.79 4.32
C MET A 492 -11.02 -1.49 3.82
N TYR A 493 -10.50 -0.68 4.73
CA TYR A 493 -9.95 0.66 4.46
C TYR A 493 -8.55 0.81 5.08
N PRO A 494 -7.49 0.32 4.42
CA PRO A 494 -6.11 0.40 4.90
C PRO A 494 -5.54 1.82 4.71
N VAL A 495 -5.91 2.76 5.60
CA VAL A 495 -5.60 4.19 5.51
C VAL A 495 -4.46 4.63 6.43
N SER A 496 -3.70 5.65 6.00
CA SER A 496 -2.75 6.38 6.86
C SER A 496 -3.48 6.95 8.09
N GLY A 497 -2.83 6.92 9.25
CA GLY A 497 -3.39 7.41 10.53
C GLY A 497 -4.38 6.47 11.23
N GLY A 498 -4.87 5.41 10.59
CA GLY A 498 -5.74 4.40 11.22
C GLY A 498 -7.10 4.96 11.67
N PHE A 499 -7.48 4.68 12.93
CA PHE A 499 -8.87 4.79 13.38
C PHE A 499 -9.43 6.21 13.56
N TYR A 500 -8.60 7.24 13.75
CA TYR A 500 -9.15 8.60 13.76
C TYR A 500 -9.64 8.98 12.36
N THR A 501 -9.05 8.43 11.30
CA THR A 501 -9.54 8.58 9.92
C THR A 501 -10.89 7.86 9.73
N TYR A 502 -11.12 6.73 10.42
CA TYR A 502 -12.47 6.12 10.49
C TYR A 502 -13.45 6.98 11.29
N SER A 503 -12.99 7.77 12.25
CA SER A 503 -13.82 8.74 12.99
C SER A 503 -14.20 9.92 12.09
N THR A 504 -13.26 10.47 11.33
CA THR A 504 -13.49 11.48 10.28
C THR A 504 -14.50 10.99 9.23
N ARG A 505 -14.36 9.74 8.76
CA ARG A 505 -15.17 9.16 7.67
C ARG A 505 -16.57 8.71 8.11
N PHE A 506 -16.68 8.05 9.25
CA PHE A 506 -17.93 7.38 9.67
C PHE A 506 -18.69 8.12 10.76
N ILE A 507 -18.11 9.15 11.40
CA ILE A 507 -18.76 9.91 12.49
C ILE A 507 -18.97 11.38 12.10
N ASP A 508 -17.89 12.16 12.15
CA ASP A 508 -17.88 13.63 12.09
C ASP A 508 -16.41 14.11 11.89
N PRO A 509 -16.11 15.02 10.95
CA PRO A 509 -14.74 15.52 10.72
C PRO A 509 -14.10 16.26 11.90
N SER A 510 -14.90 16.91 12.74
CA SER A 510 -14.49 17.60 13.98
C SER A 510 -14.17 16.60 15.09
N TRP A 511 -14.97 15.52 15.17
CA TRP A 511 -14.69 14.39 16.06
C TRP A 511 -13.43 13.64 15.63
N GLY A 512 -13.22 13.45 14.32
CA GLY A 512 -11.99 12.90 13.77
C GLY A 512 -10.73 13.73 14.12
N PHE A 513 -10.82 15.06 14.01
CA PHE A 513 -9.78 15.98 14.48
C PHE A 513 -9.51 15.80 15.99
N ALA A 514 -10.57 15.74 16.81
CA ALA A 514 -10.45 15.57 18.25
C ALA A 514 -9.80 14.23 18.64
N MET A 515 -10.21 13.13 18.01
CA MET A 515 -9.65 11.80 18.28
C MET A 515 -8.21 11.65 17.80
N GLY A 516 -7.85 12.30 16.68
CA GLY A 516 -6.46 12.36 16.23
C GLY A 516 -5.56 13.06 17.24
N TRP A 517 -5.92 14.29 17.66
CA TRP A 517 -5.14 15.03 18.64
C TRP A 517 -5.13 14.37 20.03
N ASN A 518 -6.26 13.80 20.48
CA ASN A 518 -6.34 12.97 21.67
C ASN A 518 -5.30 11.83 21.67
N TYR A 519 -5.19 11.10 20.56
CA TYR A 519 -4.25 9.97 20.46
C TYR A 519 -2.78 10.41 20.30
N VAL A 520 -2.50 11.57 19.69
CA VAL A 520 -1.16 12.18 19.71
C VAL A 520 -0.76 12.57 21.14
N PHE A 521 -1.67 13.21 21.89
CA PHE A 521 -1.43 13.58 23.29
C PHE A 521 -1.28 12.37 24.21
N GLN A 522 -2.10 11.32 24.02
CA GLN A 522 -1.99 10.05 24.74
C GLN A 522 -0.55 9.50 24.65
N TRP A 523 0.00 9.32 23.46
CA TRP A 523 1.37 8.80 23.30
C TRP A 523 2.47 9.76 23.74
N ALA A 524 2.27 11.07 23.57
CA ALA A 524 3.17 12.09 24.11
C ALA A 524 3.25 12.08 25.65
N ILE A 525 2.23 11.53 26.31
CA ILE A 525 2.12 11.37 27.77
C ILE A 525 2.58 9.98 28.23
N VAL A 526 2.40 8.92 27.43
CA VAL A 526 2.93 7.58 27.73
C VAL A 526 4.45 7.55 27.78
N LEU A 527 5.16 8.21 26.85
CA LEU A 527 6.63 8.23 26.86
C LEU A 527 7.23 8.72 28.20
N PRO A 528 6.87 9.90 28.74
CA PRO A 528 7.37 10.33 30.04
C PRO A 528 6.84 9.48 31.21
N LEU A 529 5.66 8.87 31.10
CA LEU A 529 5.13 7.93 32.11
C LEU A 529 6.05 6.70 32.25
N GLU A 530 6.36 6.04 31.13
CA GLU A 530 7.24 4.86 31.12
C GLU A 530 8.67 5.24 31.60
N LEU A 531 9.19 6.43 31.24
CA LEU A 531 10.46 6.94 31.77
C LEU A 531 10.45 7.13 33.30
N VAL A 532 9.36 7.63 33.88
CA VAL A 532 9.19 7.70 35.35
C VAL A 532 9.18 6.29 35.95
N VAL A 533 8.56 5.30 35.30
CA VAL A 533 8.50 3.91 35.77
C VAL A 533 9.86 3.23 35.76
N ALA A 534 10.66 3.40 34.71
CA ALA A 534 12.06 2.95 34.74
C ALA A 534 12.81 3.55 35.93
N SER A 535 12.61 4.83 36.20
CA SER A 535 13.40 5.56 37.19
C SER A 535 13.26 5.03 38.62
N PHE A 536 12.04 4.67 39.07
CA PHE A 536 11.84 4.02 40.37
C PHE A 536 12.09 2.50 40.33
N THR A 537 11.94 1.85 39.17
CA THR A 537 12.28 0.43 38.98
C THR A 537 13.79 0.19 39.19
N VAL A 538 14.66 1.08 38.70
CA VAL A 538 16.11 0.99 38.98
C VAL A 538 16.44 1.32 40.45
N GLY A 539 15.62 2.15 41.11
CA GLY A 539 15.70 2.43 42.55
C GLY A 539 15.62 1.18 43.44
N TYR A 540 15.15 0.04 42.91
CA TYR A 540 15.20 -1.26 43.59
C TYR A 540 16.62 -1.73 43.96
N TRP A 541 17.62 -1.46 43.11
CA TRP A 541 19.01 -1.88 43.35
C TRP A 541 19.87 -0.79 43.98
N ASN A 542 19.60 0.49 43.68
CA ASN A 542 20.32 1.61 44.28
C ASN A 542 19.42 2.87 44.31
N PRO A 543 18.93 3.28 45.50
CA PRO A 543 18.07 4.45 45.65
C PRO A 543 18.85 5.78 45.74
N ASP A 544 20.17 5.75 45.93
CA ASP A 544 21.00 6.95 46.14
C ASP A 544 21.40 7.65 44.83
N ILE A 545 21.21 6.98 43.69
CA ILE A 545 21.53 7.53 42.36
C ILE A 545 20.41 8.48 41.90
N ASN A 546 20.79 9.69 41.50
CA ASN A 546 19.84 10.70 41.03
C ASN A 546 18.98 10.19 39.86
N VAL A 547 17.67 10.19 40.08
CA VAL A 547 16.58 9.79 39.17
C VAL A 547 16.76 10.35 37.74
N ALA A 548 17.31 11.56 37.60
CA ALA A 548 17.59 12.20 36.32
C ALA A 548 18.56 11.40 35.42
N ALA A 549 19.52 10.68 36.00
CA ALA A 549 20.49 9.89 35.25
C ALA A 549 19.82 8.68 34.57
N TRP A 550 18.86 8.04 35.24
CA TRP A 550 18.09 6.95 34.68
C TRP A 550 17.14 7.45 33.58
N ILE A 551 16.40 8.53 33.82
CA ILE A 551 15.54 9.16 32.79
C ILE A 551 16.38 9.52 31.55
N SER A 552 17.59 10.07 31.74
CA SER A 552 18.53 10.36 30.65
C SER A 552 18.90 9.11 29.86
N LEU A 553 19.28 8.02 30.54
CA LEU A 553 19.73 6.77 29.92
C LEU A 553 18.62 6.12 29.08
N PHE A 554 17.41 6.00 29.62
CA PHE A 554 16.29 5.40 28.92
C PHE A 554 15.81 6.26 27.75
N LEU A 555 15.75 7.60 27.92
CA LEU A 555 15.40 8.51 26.83
C LEU A 555 16.43 8.46 25.69
N VAL A 556 17.74 8.48 25.98
CA VAL A 556 18.79 8.32 24.97
C VAL A 556 18.69 6.97 24.26
N THR A 557 18.36 5.89 24.98
CA THR A 557 18.16 4.55 24.39
C THR A 557 16.98 4.56 23.41
N ILE A 558 15.84 5.15 23.77
CA ILE A 558 14.66 5.26 22.89
C ILE A 558 14.96 6.15 21.67
N VAL A 559 15.71 7.25 21.84
CA VAL A 559 16.20 8.10 20.74
C VAL A 559 17.04 7.27 19.76
N LEU A 560 18.02 6.50 20.26
CA LEU A 560 18.90 5.67 19.44
C LEU A 560 18.15 4.61 18.64
N ILE A 561 17.15 3.95 19.24
CA ILE A 561 16.29 2.98 18.51
C ILE A 561 15.53 3.67 17.38
N ASN A 562 15.00 4.88 17.63
CA ASN A 562 14.24 5.65 16.64
C ASN A 562 15.08 6.22 15.49
N VAL A 563 16.43 6.29 15.62
CA VAL A 563 17.31 6.58 14.48
C VAL A 563 17.13 5.54 13.36
N PHE A 564 16.88 4.27 13.70
CA PHE A 564 16.64 3.19 12.73
C PHE A 564 15.19 3.11 12.24
N GLY A 565 14.33 4.06 12.63
CA GLY A 565 12.96 4.21 12.15
C GLY A 565 12.05 3.00 12.45
N VAL A 566 11.14 2.71 11.51
CA VAL A 566 10.18 1.59 11.62
C VAL A 566 10.86 0.24 11.88
N LEU A 567 12.03 -0.01 11.31
CA LEU A 567 12.77 -1.25 11.51
C LEU A 567 13.42 -1.32 12.90
N GLY A 568 13.91 -0.19 13.43
CA GLY A 568 14.38 -0.11 14.82
C GLY A 568 13.28 -0.49 15.81
N PHE A 569 12.11 0.14 15.68
CA PHE A 569 10.93 -0.22 16.46
C PHE A 569 10.52 -1.68 16.31
N ALA A 570 10.38 -2.17 15.07
CA ALA A 570 9.80 -3.48 14.81
C ALA A 570 10.72 -4.67 15.20
N GLU A 571 12.04 -4.50 15.14
CA GLU A 571 12.98 -5.51 15.62
C GLU A 571 13.13 -5.45 17.15
N GLU A 572 13.16 -4.26 17.76
CA GLU A 572 13.19 -4.13 19.23
C GLU A 572 11.94 -4.75 19.85
N GLU A 573 10.74 -4.32 19.43
CA GLU A 573 9.47 -4.82 19.94
C GLU A 573 9.32 -6.33 19.71
N PHE A 574 9.90 -6.87 18.64
CA PHE A 574 9.93 -8.32 18.41
C PHE A 574 10.74 -9.07 19.48
N TRP A 575 11.94 -8.60 19.82
CA TRP A 575 12.80 -9.25 20.82
C TRP A 575 12.33 -8.99 22.26
N SER A 576 11.90 -7.77 22.57
CA SER A 576 11.34 -7.45 23.89
C SER A 576 10.02 -8.18 24.11
N SER A 577 9.14 -8.32 23.11
CA SER A 577 7.94 -9.16 23.20
C SER A 577 8.24 -10.63 23.53
N ILE A 578 9.29 -11.22 22.97
CA ILE A 578 9.69 -12.60 23.30
C ILE A 578 10.12 -12.72 24.78
N LEU A 579 10.91 -11.77 25.28
CA LEU A 579 11.36 -11.75 26.67
C LEU A 579 10.21 -11.48 27.66
N LYS A 580 9.37 -10.49 27.37
CA LYS A 580 8.12 -10.18 28.13
C LYS A 580 7.21 -11.41 28.21
N LEU A 581 6.95 -12.05 27.08
CA LEU A 581 6.11 -13.26 26.99
C LEU A 581 6.68 -14.41 27.82
N GLY A 582 7.99 -14.69 27.68
CA GLY A 582 8.67 -15.74 28.42
C GLY A 582 8.61 -15.52 29.94
N ALA A 583 8.82 -14.28 30.40
CA ALA A 583 8.78 -13.93 31.81
C ALA A 583 7.39 -14.02 32.45
N VAL A 584 6.33 -13.62 31.72
CA VAL A 584 4.95 -13.77 32.23
C VAL A 584 4.55 -15.25 32.27
N ILE A 585 5.00 -16.07 31.31
CA ILE A 585 4.79 -17.53 31.35
C ILE A 585 5.56 -18.17 32.50
N SER A 586 6.83 -17.80 32.74
CA SER A 586 7.58 -18.32 33.90
C SER A 586 6.94 -17.89 35.22
N PHE A 587 6.44 -16.65 35.32
CA PHE A 587 5.72 -16.18 36.50
C PHE A 587 4.42 -16.95 36.75
N MET A 588 3.64 -17.29 35.72
CA MET A 588 2.43 -18.13 35.91
C MET A 588 2.77 -19.55 36.36
N LEU A 589 3.82 -20.16 35.81
CA LEU A 589 4.25 -21.51 36.20
C LEU A 589 4.80 -21.54 37.62
N ILE A 590 5.65 -20.58 37.98
CA ILE A 590 6.16 -20.41 39.35
C ILE A 590 4.99 -20.09 40.30
N GLY A 591 4.11 -19.15 39.93
CA GLY A 591 2.97 -18.74 40.74
C GLY A 591 2.01 -19.89 41.05
N LEU A 592 1.79 -20.82 40.11
CA LEU A 592 1.05 -22.06 40.36
C LEU A 592 1.73 -22.94 41.42
N VAL A 593 3.06 -23.10 41.34
CA VAL A 593 3.83 -23.87 42.34
C VAL A 593 3.78 -23.21 43.71
N LEU A 594 3.92 -21.88 43.79
CA LEU A 594 3.85 -21.12 45.05
C LEU A 594 2.44 -21.17 45.68
N VAL A 595 1.37 -21.02 44.88
CA VAL A 595 -0.02 -21.17 45.35
C VAL A 595 -0.28 -22.57 45.93
N LEU A 596 0.38 -23.60 45.40
CA LEU A 596 0.29 -24.98 45.88
C LEU A 596 1.20 -25.30 47.08
N GLY A 597 2.05 -24.36 47.52
CA GLY A 597 3.00 -24.57 48.63
C GLY A 597 4.31 -25.26 48.25
N GLY A 598 4.72 -25.18 46.97
CA GLY A 598 6.00 -25.71 46.48
C GLY A 598 7.15 -24.71 46.53
N GLY A 599 7.08 -23.69 47.39
CA GLY A 599 8.10 -22.65 47.53
C GLY A 599 9.37 -23.10 48.28
N PRO A 600 10.48 -22.38 48.13
CA PRO A 600 11.66 -22.52 49.00
C PRO A 600 11.33 -22.29 50.47
N SER A 601 11.93 -23.07 51.38
CA SER A 601 11.78 -22.94 52.84
C SER A 601 12.43 -21.69 53.47
N ASN A 602 12.89 -20.75 52.64
CA ASN A 602 13.34 -19.42 53.02
C ASN A 602 12.41 -18.30 52.50
N GLY A 603 11.22 -18.67 51.99
CA GLY A 603 10.12 -17.78 51.60
C GLY A 603 8.81 -18.15 52.29
N ILE A 604 7.74 -17.41 52.03
CA ILE A 604 6.44 -17.53 52.73
C ILE A 604 5.45 -18.52 52.08
N TYR A 605 5.87 -19.23 51.03
CA TYR A 605 5.03 -20.12 50.23
C TYR A 605 5.52 -21.59 50.28
N ASP A 606 6.15 -21.98 51.39
CA ASP A 606 6.63 -23.35 51.67
C ASP A 606 5.52 -24.29 52.18
N GLU A 607 4.35 -23.73 52.55
CA GLU A 607 3.11 -24.45 52.80
C GLU A 607 1.98 -24.02 51.85
N TYR A 608 0.89 -24.81 51.78
CA TYR A 608 -0.22 -24.58 50.85
C TYR A 608 -0.87 -23.19 51.05
N TRP A 609 -0.56 -22.28 50.13
CA TRP A 609 -1.01 -20.89 50.20
C TRP A 609 -2.46 -20.70 49.74
N GLY A 610 -2.85 -21.36 48.64
CA GLY A 610 -4.20 -21.30 48.09
C GLY A 610 -4.67 -19.86 47.82
N ALA A 611 -5.84 -19.51 48.34
CA ALA A 611 -6.49 -18.21 48.16
C ALA A 611 -6.65 -17.40 49.46
N ARG A 612 -5.75 -17.57 50.45
CA ARG A 612 -5.81 -16.89 51.77
C ARG A 612 -6.17 -15.40 51.67
N LEU A 613 -5.49 -14.69 50.77
CA LEU A 613 -5.61 -13.24 50.57
C LEU A 613 -6.98 -12.76 50.06
N TRP A 614 -7.83 -13.68 49.57
CA TRP A 614 -9.21 -13.38 49.17
C TRP A 614 -10.18 -13.40 50.37
N TYR A 615 -9.78 -14.02 51.49
CA TYR A 615 -10.56 -14.07 52.73
C TYR A 615 -10.07 -13.03 53.74
N ASP A 616 -8.76 -12.86 53.89
CA ASP A 616 -8.11 -11.89 54.78
C ASP A 616 -6.86 -11.31 54.09
N PRO A 617 -6.74 -9.98 53.87
CA PRO A 617 -7.64 -8.90 54.29
C PRO A 617 -8.96 -8.79 53.50
N GLY A 618 -9.12 -9.63 52.47
CA GLY A 618 -10.41 -9.81 51.78
C GLY A 618 -10.42 -9.39 50.30
N ALA A 619 -11.35 -10.02 49.57
CA ALA A 619 -11.47 -9.93 48.11
C ALA A 619 -11.72 -8.52 47.53
N PHE A 620 -12.43 -7.65 48.24
CA PHE A 620 -12.89 -6.34 47.77
C PHE A 620 -12.45 -5.21 48.72
N LYS A 621 -11.30 -4.60 48.46
CA LYS A 621 -10.80 -3.44 49.20
C LYS A 621 -11.54 -2.17 48.73
N ASN A 622 -11.93 -1.31 49.65
CA ASN A 622 -12.74 -0.10 49.40
C ASN A 622 -14.11 -0.33 48.70
N GLY A 623 -14.60 -1.58 48.65
CA GLY A 623 -15.91 -1.94 48.09
C GLY A 623 -16.15 -1.45 46.66
N PHE A 624 -17.38 -1.02 46.35
CA PHE A 624 -17.74 -0.52 45.02
C PHE A 624 -16.93 0.72 44.58
N LYS A 625 -16.51 1.57 45.54
CA LYS A 625 -15.63 2.73 45.27
C LYS A 625 -14.24 2.28 44.81
N GLY A 626 -13.75 1.15 45.36
CA GLY A 626 -12.56 0.44 44.90
C GLY A 626 -12.71 -0.07 43.46
N VAL A 627 -13.82 -0.74 43.14
CA VAL A 627 -14.17 -1.19 41.77
C VAL A 627 -14.12 -0.02 40.77
N CYS A 628 -14.87 1.05 41.02
CA CYS A 628 -14.88 2.20 40.11
C CYS A 628 -13.49 2.85 39.89
N SER A 629 -12.55 2.70 40.83
CA SER A 629 -11.22 3.31 40.75
C SER A 629 -10.20 2.52 39.91
N VAL A 630 -10.47 1.24 39.62
CA VAL A 630 -9.50 0.34 38.97
C VAL A 630 -9.61 0.36 37.44
N PHE A 631 -10.80 0.61 36.89
CA PHE A 631 -11.04 0.61 35.44
C PHE A 631 -10.07 1.46 34.61
N VAL A 632 -9.67 2.66 35.06
CA VAL A 632 -8.72 3.50 34.32
C VAL A 632 -7.30 2.94 34.35
N THR A 633 -6.92 2.23 35.41
CA THR A 633 -5.64 1.50 35.47
C THR A 633 -5.64 0.31 34.51
N ALA A 634 -6.76 -0.40 34.41
CA ALA A 634 -6.98 -1.43 33.40
C ALA A 634 -7.00 -0.86 31.97
N ALA A 635 -7.62 0.31 31.75
CA ALA A 635 -7.66 1.00 30.46
C ALA A 635 -6.25 1.42 30.00
N PHE A 636 -5.44 1.96 30.90
CA PHE A 636 -4.03 2.25 30.59
C PHE A 636 -3.25 0.97 30.27
N ALA A 637 -3.43 -0.11 31.03
CA ALA A 637 -2.73 -1.37 30.77
C ALA A 637 -3.11 -2.02 29.42
N PHE A 638 -4.38 -1.97 29.02
CA PHE A 638 -4.82 -2.43 27.70
C PHE A 638 -4.49 -1.44 26.55
N SER A 639 -3.93 -0.26 26.81
CA SER A 639 -3.55 0.71 25.79
C SER A 639 -2.43 0.20 24.86
N GLY A 640 -2.31 0.74 23.64
CA GLY A 640 -1.40 0.22 22.62
C GLY A 640 -1.91 -1.01 21.88
N THR A 641 -3.00 -1.62 22.35
CA THR A 641 -3.70 -2.70 21.66
C THR A 641 -4.08 -2.33 20.22
N GLU A 642 -4.62 -1.14 20.05
CA GLU A 642 -5.07 -0.55 18.77
C GLU A 642 -3.91 -0.18 17.83
N LEU A 643 -2.66 -0.18 18.30
CA LEU A 643 -1.46 0.11 17.50
C LEU A 643 -1.27 -0.90 16.36
N VAL A 644 -1.81 -2.12 16.49
CA VAL A 644 -1.88 -3.11 15.38
C VAL A 644 -2.62 -2.55 14.16
N GLY A 645 -3.62 -1.66 14.35
CA GLY A 645 -4.33 -0.98 13.28
C GLY A 645 -3.51 0.10 12.58
N LEU A 646 -2.57 0.75 13.28
CA LEU A 646 -1.59 1.64 12.66
C LEU A 646 -0.49 0.84 11.94
N ALA A 647 -0.01 -0.24 12.55
CA ALA A 647 0.96 -1.16 11.95
C ALA A 647 0.46 -1.83 10.66
N ALA A 648 -0.86 -1.97 10.50
CA ALA A 648 -1.47 -2.45 9.27
C ALA A 648 -1.17 -1.57 8.03
N ALA A 649 -0.94 -0.26 8.20
CA ALA A 649 -0.57 0.62 7.09
C ALA A 649 0.87 0.40 6.59
N GLU A 650 1.76 -0.07 7.46
CA GLU A 650 3.18 -0.35 7.18
C GLU A 650 3.49 -1.85 7.00
N ALA A 651 2.46 -2.69 6.88
CA ALA A 651 2.62 -4.13 6.64
C ALA A 651 2.73 -4.48 5.15
N GLU A 652 3.61 -5.42 4.82
CA GLU A 652 3.81 -5.93 3.45
C GLU A 652 2.53 -6.54 2.86
N ASN A 653 1.75 -7.26 3.68
CA ASN A 653 0.45 -7.81 3.29
C ASN A 653 -0.55 -7.70 4.46
N PRO A 654 -1.27 -6.56 4.59
CA PRO A 654 -2.19 -6.32 5.71
C PRO A 654 -3.36 -7.31 5.71
N ALA A 655 -3.94 -7.59 4.55
CA ALA A 655 -5.10 -8.47 4.41
C ALA A 655 -4.85 -9.92 4.90
N LYS A 656 -3.59 -10.40 4.85
CA LYS A 656 -3.20 -11.70 5.43
C LYS A 656 -2.72 -11.57 6.88
N ALA A 657 -1.93 -10.55 7.21
CA ALA A 657 -1.25 -10.46 8.51
C ALA A 657 -2.15 -9.92 9.64
N LEU A 658 -3.02 -8.95 9.34
CA LEU A 658 -3.86 -8.29 10.35
C LEU A 658 -4.89 -9.24 10.98
N PRO A 659 -5.63 -10.10 10.25
CA PRO A 659 -6.55 -11.06 10.85
C PRO A 659 -5.91 -12.03 11.86
N GLY A 660 -4.67 -12.46 11.61
CA GLY A 660 -3.92 -13.32 12.54
C GLY A 660 -3.50 -12.58 13.81
N ALA A 661 -3.00 -11.35 13.66
CA ALA A 661 -2.65 -10.47 14.76
C ALA A 661 -3.86 -10.13 15.66
N ILE A 662 -5.05 -9.93 15.08
CA ILE A 662 -6.29 -9.65 15.82
C ILE A 662 -6.68 -10.84 16.72
N LYS A 663 -6.66 -12.07 16.22
CA LYS A 663 -7.01 -13.26 17.03
C LYS A 663 -6.11 -13.41 18.25
N GLN A 664 -4.82 -13.09 18.10
CA GLN A 664 -3.82 -13.21 19.18
C GLN A 664 -4.12 -12.31 20.39
N VAL A 665 -4.92 -11.24 20.22
CA VAL A 665 -5.42 -10.42 21.33
C VAL A 665 -6.22 -11.22 22.35
N PHE A 666 -6.99 -12.24 21.93
CA PHE A 666 -7.72 -13.12 22.86
C PHE A 666 -6.78 -13.83 23.84
N TRP A 667 -5.69 -14.40 23.32
CA TRP A 667 -4.70 -15.11 24.13
C TRP A 667 -3.95 -14.16 25.07
N ARG A 668 -3.61 -12.95 24.60
CA ARG A 668 -3.01 -11.90 25.44
C ARG A 668 -3.91 -11.46 26.59
N ILE A 669 -5.21 -11.25 26.35
CA ILE A 669 -6.19 -10.94 27.41
C ILE A 669 -6.23 -12.08 28.43
N THR A 670 -6.41 -13.32 27.96
CA THR A 670 -6.61 -14.47 28.83
C THR A 670 -5.36 -14.82 29.66
N LEU A 671 -4.19 -14.89 29.02
CA LEU A 671 -2.96 -15.32 29.66
C LEU A 671 -2.41 -14.26 30.61
N PHE A 672 -2.26 -13.01 30.17
CA PHE A 672 -1.54 -12.02 30.99
C PHE A 672 -2.50 -11.32 31.94
N TYR A 673 -3.62 -10.82 31.43
CA TYR A 673 -4.54 -9.98 32.20
C TYR A 673 -5.52 -10.75 33.09
N VAL A 674 -5.94 -11.96 32.70
CA VAL A 674 -6.76 -12.81 33.60
C VAL A 674 -5.87 -13.72 34.43
N LEU A 675 -5.09 -14.63 33.83
CA LEU A 675 -4.31 -15.61 34.61
C LEU A 675 -3.11 -15.00 35.34
N GLY A 676 -2.35 -14.10 34.69
CA GLY A 676 -1.21 -13.42 35.34
C GLY A 676 -1.63 -12.57 36.56
N LEU A 677 -2.71 -11.79 36.44
CA LEU A 677 -3.25 -11.01 37.57
C LEU A 677 -3.97 -11.88 38.61
N MET A 678 -4.46 -13.07 38.25
CA MET A 678 -4.99 -14.02 39.22
C MET A 678 -3.88 -14.50 40.17
N PHE A 679 -2.71 -14.87 39.64
CA PHE A 679 -1.57 -15.24 40.49
C PHE A 679 -1.07 -14.07 41.34
N VAL A 680 -1.03 -12.84 40.81
CA VAL A 680 -0.76 -11.64 41.61
C VAL A 680 -1.76 -11.51 42.77
N GLY A 681 -3.06 -11.61 42.50
CA GLY A 681 -4.12 -11.49 43.51
C GLY A 681 -4.23 -12.69 44.47
N LEU A 682 -3.55 -13.81 44.19
CA LEU A 682 -3.43 -14.95 45.10
C LEU A 682 -2.19 -14.85 45.99
N LEU A 683 -1.10 -14.27 45.49
CA LEU A 683 0.22 -14.27 46.14
C LEU A 683 0.56 -12.97 46.90
N VAL A 684 0.07 -11.81 46.45
CA VAL A 684 0.45 -10.49 46.99
C VAL A 684 -0.73 -9.85 47.72
N SER A 685 -0.50 -9.37 48.95
CA SER A 685 -1.57 -8.76 49.76
C SER A 685 -1.99 -7.40 49.20
N SER A 686 -3.29 -7.12 49.20
CA SER A 686 -3.84 -5.80 48.86
C SER A 686 -3.51 -4.72 49.90
N THR A 687 -2.93 -5.08 51.05
CA THR A 687 -2.47 -4.16 52.11
C THR A 687 -0.96 -3.96 52.17
N ASP A 688 -0.20 -4.52 51.22
CA ASP A 688 1.27 -4.43 51.22
C ASP A 688 1.79 -3.01 50.94
N GLU A 689 2.55 -2.45 51.88
CA GLU A 689 3.12 -1.09 51.81
C GLU A 689 4.10 -0.88 50.64
N ARG A 690 4.66 -1.97 50.07
CA ARG A 690 5.59 -1.91 48.93
C ARG A 690 4.86 -1.66 47.60
N LEU A 691 3.54 -1.81 47.56
CA LEU A 691 2.74 -1.56 46.35
C LEU A 691 2.67 -0.07 46.01
N LEU A 692 2.57 0.22 44.71
CA LEU A 692 2.52 1.59 44.22
C LEU A 692 1.33 2.38 44.80
N GLY A 693 1.64 3.44 45.55
CA GLY A 693 0.67 4.29 46.22
C GLY A 693 0.13 3.71 47.54
N ALA A 694 0.76 2.69 48.13
CA ALA A 694 0.38 2.18 49.45
C ALA A 694 0.98 3.02 50.59
N ASN A 695 2.27 3.35 50.54
CA ASN A 695 2.95 4.21 51.51
C ASN A 695 3.61 5.43 50.82
N PRO A 696 3.13 6.68 51.06
CA PRO A 696 3.72 7.90 50.47
C PRO A 696 5.16 8.21 50.87
N PHE A 697 5.68 7.58 51.94
CA PHE A 697 7.04 7.79 52.44
C PHE A 697 8.06 6.81 51.84
N ILE A 698 7.61 5.78 51.11
CA ILE A 698 8.48 4.81 50.43
C ILE A 698 8.72 5.25 48.98
N ASN A 699 9.91 5.77 48.70
CA ASN A 699 10.30 6.21 47.34
C ASN A 699 10.54 5.05 46.34
N VAL A 700 10.66 3.81 46.82
CA VAL A 700 10.90 2.61 45.98
C VAL A 700 9.65 1.74 45.96
N ALA A 701 8.70 2.08 45.09
CA ALA A 701 7.51 1.27 44.85
C ALA A 701 7.87 0.01 44.04
N ALA A 702 7.45 -1.16 44.51
CA ALA A 702 7.74 -2.44 43.89
C ALA A 702 6.56 -2.96 43.05
N SER A 703 6.88 -3.65 41.95
CA SER A 703 5.91 -4.42 41.18
C SER A 703 5.39 -5.62 42.00
N PRO A 704 4.09 -5.96 41.97
CA PRO A 704 3.59 -7.19 42.59
C PRO A 704 4.29 -8.47 42.09
N PHE A 705 4.73 -8.49 40.83
CA PHE A 705 5.48 -9.62 40.27
C PHE A 705 6.86 -9.80 40.92
N VAL A 706 7.46 -8.70 41.37
CA VAL A 706 8.75 -8.65 42.09
C VAL A 706 8.55 -8.92 43.58
N ILE A 707 7.45 -8.43 44.17
CA ILE A 707 7.06 -8.72 45.56
C ILE A 707 6.88 -10.23 45.74
N ALA A 708 6.04 -10.88 44.92
CA ALA A 708 5.84 -12.34 45.00
C ALA A 708 7.14 -13.13 44.76
N ALA A 709 8.04 -12.66 43.88
CA ALA A 709 9.34 -13.29 43.67
C ALA A 709 10.25 -13.20 44.91
N LYS A 710 10.24 -12.04 45.58
CA LYS A 710 11.06 -11.76 46.77
C LYS A 710 10.55 -12.50 48.01
N ASP A 711 9.24 -12.50 48.20
CA ASP A 711 8.57 -13.16 49.32
C ASP A 711 8.62 -14.69 49.20
N ALA A 712 8.73 -15.21 47.98
CA ALA A 712 9.05 -16.60 47.71
C ALA A 712 10.51 -16.99 47.99
N GLY A 713 11.39 -16.05 48.36
CA GLY A 713 12.81 -16.34 48.59
C GLY A 713 13.57 -16.80 47.34
N LEU A 714 13.05 -16.51 46.14
CA LEU A 714 13.60 -16.96 44.85
C LEU A 714 14.81 -16.09 44.44
N ASN A 715 15.98 -16.49 44.91
CA ASN A 715 17.26 -15.81 44.69
C ASN A 715 17.46 -15.34 43.22
N GLY A 716 17.39 -14.02 43.00
CA GLY A 716 17.65 -13.37 41.72
C GLY A 716 16.45 -13.32 40.76
N TYR A 717 15.34 -14.02 41.04
CA TYR A 717 14.13 -13.96 40.20
C TYR A 717 13.41 -12.61 40.33
N ASP A 718 13.50 -11.98 41.51
CA ASP A 718 13.11 -10.59 41.77
C ASP A 718 13.82 -9.60 40.82
N SER A 719 15.13 -9.75 40.66
CA SER A 719 15.97 -8.91 39.82
C SER A 719 15.77 -9.21 38.33
N PHE A 720 15.52 -10.47 37.97
CA PHE A 720 15.08 -10.84 36.63
C PHE A 720 13.74 -10.16 36.26
N MET A 721 12.75 -10.18 37.14
CA MET A 721 11.47 -9.52 36.88
C MET A 721 11.62 -8.00 36.72
N ASN A 722 12.42 -7.33 37.57
CA ASN A 722 12.72 -5.90 37.38
C ASN A 722 13.44 -5.62 36.04
N PHE A 723 14.38 -6.46 35.63
CA PHE A 723 15.06 -6.33 34.32
C PHE A 723 14.08 -6.44 33.14
N ILE A 724 13.10 -7.34 33.22
CA ILE A 724 12.01 -7.45 32.23
C ILE A 724 11.10 -6.21 32.24
N ILE A 725 10.83 -5.62 33.41
CA ILE A 725 10.07 -4.36 33.50
C ILE A 725 10.81 -3.22 32.79
N LEU A 726 12.13 -3.10 32.95
CA LEU A 726 12.93 -2.08 32.23
C LEU A 726 12.92 -2.29 30.71
N ILE A 727 12.97 -3.54 30.25
CA ILE A 727 12.79 -3.88 28.82
C ILE A 727 11.39 -3.47 28.33
N SER A 728 10.37 -3.66 29.16
CA SER A 728 8.98 -3.30 28.84
C SER A 728 8.78 -1.79 28.74
N VAL A 729 9.42 -1.02 29.62
CA VAL A 729 9.45 0.44 29.58
C VAL A 729 10.05 0.97 28.28
N ILE A 730 11.17 0.39 27.82
CA ILE A 730 11.78 0.76 26.52
C ILE A 730 10.78 0.52 25.38
N SER A 731 10.16 -0.67 25.34
CA SER A 731 9.23 -1.05 24.28
C SER A 731 7.97 -0.18 24.23
N ILE A 732 7.33 0.14 25.36
CA ILE A 732 6.12 0.98 25.36
C ILE A 732 6.47 2.46 25.13
N GLY A 733 7.60 2.95 25.65
CA GLY A 733 8.11 4.28 25.30
C GLY A 733 8.38 4.41 23.80
N ASN A 734 8.98 3.39 23.19
CA ASN A 734 9.23 3.29 21.76
C ASN A 734 7.93 3.17 20.94
N SER A 735 6.95 2.40 21.44
CA SER A 735 5.58 2.33 20.88
C SER A 735 4.88 3.70 20.90
N GLY A 736 5.10 4.51 21.93
CA GLY A 736 4.61 5.89 21.99
C GLY A 736 5.24 6.80 20.93
N VAL A 737 6.55 6.73 20.74
CA VAL A 737 7.22 7.46 19.65
C VAL A 737 6.73 6.96 18.28
N TYR A 738 6.54 5.65 18.11
CA TYR A 738 5.99 5.05 16.88
C TYR A 738 4.58 5.58 16.57
N GLY A 739 3.65 5.46 17.53
CA GLY A 739 2.23 5.77 17.37
C GLY A 739 1.96 7.27 17.24
N GLY A 740 2.44 8.05 18.22
CA GLY A 740 2.22 9.50 18.26
C GLY A 740 2.78 10.21 17.02
N SER A 741 3.98 9.83 16.56
CA SER A 741 4.59 10.45 15.38
C SER A 741 3.83 10.14 14.09
N ARG A 742 3.25 8.94 13.94
CA ARG A 742 2.45 8.54 12.78
C ARG A 742 1.10 9.24 12.74
N THR A 743 0.38 9.28 13.86
CA THR A 743 -0.90 10.00 13.92
C THR A 743 -0.71 11.50 13.67
N LEU A 744 0.33 12.13 14.24
CA LEU A 744 0.64 13.54 13.98
C LEU A 744 1.00 13.80 12.51
N THR A 745 1.69 12.87 11.86
CA THR A 745 2.02 12.96 10.43
C THR A 745 0.78 12.85 9.55
N ALA A 746 -0.08 11.86 9.81
CA ALA A 746 -1.34 11.68 9.09
C ALA A 746 -2.31 12.87 9.30
N LEU A 747 -2.32 13.47 10.50
CA LEU A 747 -3.05 14.72 10.74
C LEU A 747 -2.49 15.87 9.89
N ALA A 748 -1.18 15.96 9.70
CA ALA A 748 -0.57 16.97 8.84
C ALA A 748 -0.82 16.72 7.34
N GLU A 749 -0.83 15.45 6.91
CA GLU A 749 -1.26 15.03 5.55
C GLU A 749 -2.69 15.49 5.27
N GLN A 750 -3.61 15.28 6.22
CA GLN A 750 -5.03 15.66 6.11
C GLN A 750 -5.32 17.15 6.44
N GLY A 751 -4.27 17.96 6.66
CA GLY A 751 -4.42 19.39 6.98
C GLY A 751 -5.18 19.66 8.29
N TYR A 752 -4.99 18.80 9.29
CA TYR A 752 -5.43 18.95 10.69
C TYR A 752 -4.26 19.33 11.63
N ALA A 753 -3.02 19.28 11.15
CA ALA A 753 -1.81 19.74 11.83
C ALA A 753 -0.91 20.53 10.85
N PRO A 754 0.07 21.34 11.34
CA PRO A 754 0.97 22.11 10.47
C PRO A 754 1.75 21.24 9.48
N LYS A 755 1.89 21.71 8.22
CA LYS A 755 2.57 20.99 7.12
C LYS A 755 4.02 20.58 7.40
N LEU A 756 4.66 21.15 8.42
CA LEU A 756 5.97 20.73 8.93
C LEU A 756 5.98 19.25 9.34
N PHE A 757 4.90 18.77 9.96
CA PHE A 757 4.79 17.38 10.44
C PHE A 757 4.45 16.38 9.32
N ALA A 758 4.08 16.85 8.12
CA ALA A 758 3.95 16.03 6.90
C ALA A 758 5.32 15.81 6.20
N TYR A 759 6.40 15.81 6.97
CA TYR A 759 7.75 15.54 6.51
C TYR A 759 8.12 14.09 6.83
N VAL A 760 8.19 13.26 5.79
CA VAL A 760 8.77 11.93 5.87
C VAL A 760 10.10 11.94 5.11
N ASP A 761 11.14 11.36 5.72
CA ASP A 761 12.47 11.23 5.13
C ASP A 761 12.62 9.94 4.30
N ARG A 762 13.79 9.72 3.68
CA ARG A 762 14.04 8.56 2.82
C ARG A 762 14.26 7.23 3.56
N ALA A 763 14.47 7.26 4.89
CA ALA A 763 14.37 6.07 5.73
C ALA A 763 12.90 5.73 6.07
N GLY A 764 11.95 6.60 5.71
CA GLY A 764 10.54 6.49 6.09
C GLY A 764 10.25 7.00 7.50
N ARG A 765 11.15 7.83 8.07
CA ARG A 765 10.97 8.42 9.42
C ARG A 765 10.18 9.72 9.31
N PRO A 766 9.09 9.90 10.07
CA PRO A 766 8.36 11.16 10.14
C PRO A 766 9.10 12.18 11.03
N LEU A 767 10.25 12.68 10.55
CA LEU A 767 11.33 13.24 11.37
C LEU A 767 10.87 14.27 12.42
N PHE A 768 10.15 15.33 12.03
CA PHE A 768 9.70 16.37 12.95
C PHE A 768 8.63 15.89 13.94
N SER A 769 7.78 14.95 13.51
CA SER A 769 6.75 14.33 14.36
C SER A 769 7.40 13.42 15.42
N THR A 770 8.40 12.63 15.02
CA THR A 770 9.24 11.82 15.93
C THR A 770 10.00 12.70 16.91
N MET A 771 10.61 13.80 16.47
CA MET A 771 11.29 14.75 17.34
C MET A 771 10.36 15.38 18.38
N LEU A 772 9.13 15.77 18.00
CA LEU A 772 8.19 16.35 18.95
C LEU A 772 7.82 15.37 20.08
N ILE A 773 7.48 14.12 19.74
CA ILE A 773 7.13 13.12 20.76
C ILE A 773 8.33 12.81 21.67
N LEU A 774 9.54 12.70 21.11
CA LEU A 774 10.77 12.51 21.91
C LEU A 774 11.04 13.66 22.88
N ILE A 775 10.76 14.91 22.49
CA ILE A 775 10.86 16.08 23.37
C ILE A 775 9.87 16.00 24.53
N CYS A 776 8.66 15.46 24.32
CA CYS A 776 7.70 15.24 25.41
C CYS A 776 8.20 14.25 26.48
N GLY A 777 9.17 13.37 26.16
CA GLY A 777 9.87 12.54 27.14
C GLY A 777 10.57 13.34 28.25
N ALA A 778 10.93 14.61 28.01
CA ALA A 778 11.50 15.50 29.02
C ALA A 778 10.51 15.87 30.15
N LEU A 779 9.20 15.64 29.98
CA LEU A 779 8.22 15.81 31.06
C LEU A 779 8.45 14.84 32.23
N ALA A 780 9.18 13.72 32.01
CA ALA A 780 9.57 12.82 33.09
C ALA A 780 10.40 13.51 34.18
N TYR A 781 11.21 14.53 33.84
CA TYR A 781 12.03 15.27 34.81
C TYR A 781 11.21 16.07 35.83
N ILE A 782 9.89 16.20 35.67
CA ILE A 782 9.00 16.76 36.71
C ILE A 782 9.14 15.98 38.04
N THR A 783 9.48 14.69 37.99
CA THR A 783 9.73 13.86 39.19
C THR A 783 10.96 14.29 40.02
N LEU A 784 11.74 15.27 39.57
CA LEU A 784 12.79 15.90 40.37
C LEU A 784 12.25 17.02 41.29
N SER A 785 11.01 17.45 41.07
CA SER A 785 10.33 18.53 41.80
C SER A 785 9.11 18.06 42.62
N SER A 786 8.58 16.89 42.31
CA SER A 786 7.43 16.26 42.97
C SER A 786 7.61 14.73 42.99
N SER A 787 6.88 14.03 43.85
CA SER A 787 7.09 12.58 44.04
C SER A 787 6.66 11.77 42.81
N GLY A 788 7.48 10.81 42.40
CA GLY A 788 7.27 9.97 41.22
C GLY A 788 5.88 9.30 41.15
N PRO A 789 5.33 8.75 42.26
CA PRO A 789 3.96 8.21 42.27
C PRO A 789 2.87 9.24 41.96
N VAL A 790 3.03 10.51 42.35
CA VAL A 790 2.06 11.57 42.01
C VAL A 790 2.16 11.93 40.53
N VAL A 791 3.37 12.07 39.99
CA VAL A 791 3.58 12.30 38.55
C VAL A 791 3.00 11.13 37.73
N PHE A 792 3.25 9.89 38.16
CA PHE A 792 2.71 8.68 37.53
C PHE A 792 1.18 8.68 37.50
N ASP A 793 0.51 8.98 38.62
CA ASP A 793 -0.96 9.06 38.68
C ASP A 793 -1.53 10.05 37.63
N TRP A 794 -0.98 11.26 37.56
CA TRP A 794 -1.44 12.32 36.64
C TRP A 794 -1.26 11.91 35.17
N LEU A 795 -0.10 11.33 34.81
CA LEU A 795 0.16 10.85 33.44
C LEU A 795 -0.71 9.62 33.09
N LEU A 796 -0.90 8.70 34.04
CA LEU A 796 -1.72 7.49 33.86
C LEU A 796 -3.19 7.85 33.64
N ALA A 797 -3.75 8.77 34.42
CA ALA A 797 -5.14 9.19 34.27
C ALA A 797 -5.38 9.84 32.89
N LEU A 798 -4.48 10.74 32.47
CA LEU A 798 -4.53 11.35 31.15
C LEU A 798 -4.48 10.31 30.02
N SER A 799 -3.57 9.32 30.10
CA SER A 799 -3.46 8.28 29.08
C SER A 799 -4.65 7.30 29.09
N GLY A 800 -5.11 6.88 30.26
CA GLY A 800 -6.14 5.85 30.41
C GLY A 800 -7.51 6.31 29.92
N LEU A 801 -7.91 7.56 30.21
CA LEU A 801 -9.16 8.11 29.68
C LEU A 801 -9.06 8.42 28.17
N ALA A 802 -7.91 8.87 27.67
CA ALA A 802 -7.72 9.12 26.24
C ALA A 802 -7.91 7.84 25.39
N ALA A 803 -7.51 6.68 25.91
CA ALA A 803 -7.75 5.38 25.28
C ALA A 803 -9.25 5.05 25.20
N LEU A 804 -10.04 5.33 26.26
CA LEU A 804 -11.49 5.09 26.27
C LEU A 804 -12.23 5.86 25.16
N PHE A 805 -11.93 7.15 24.95
CA PHE A 805 -12.53 7.93 23.87
C PHE A 805 -12.13 7.42 22.48
N THR A 806 -10.87 7.02 22.33
CA THR A 806 -10.35 6.39 21.10
C THR A 806 -11.11 5.10 20.78
N TRP A 807 -11.27 4.20 21.75
CA TRP A 807 -11.97 2.93 21.58
C TRP A 807 -13.48 3.08 21.38
N GLY A 808 -14.11 4.06 22.05
CA GLY A 808 -15.53 4.37 21.85
C GLY A 808 -15.79 4.85 20.42
N SER A 809 -14.85 5.62 19.89
CA SER A 809 -14.89 6.09 18.50
C SER A 809 -14.70 4.97 17.49
N ILE A 810 -13.84 3.98 17.76
CA ILE A 810 -13.72 2.76 16.94
C ILE A 810 -15.06 2.01 16.89
N CYS A 811 -15.67 1.75 18.05
CA CYS A 811 -16.97 1.06 18.12
C CYS A 811 -18.07 1.84 17.39
N LEU A 812 -18.16 3.16 17.60
CA LEU A 812 -19.16 4.00 16.94
C LEU A 812 -18.93 4.09 15.42
N SER A 813 -17.68 4.22 14.96
CA SER A 813 -17.32 4.16 13.54
C SER A 813 -17.72 2.82 12.92
N HIS A 814 -17.50 1.69 13.59
CA HIS A 814 -17.87 0.37 13.07
C HIS A 814 -19.39 0.14 13.02
N ILE A 815 -20.13 0.56 14.05
CA ILE A 815 -21.61 0.56 14.05
C ILE A 815 -22.11 1.37 12.83
N ARG A 816 -21.61 2.60 12.66
CA ARG A 816 -22.06 3.51 11.59
C ARG A 816 -21.61 3.05 10.20
N PHE A 817 -20.43 2.47 10.06
CA PHE A 817 -19.99 1.78 8.84
C PHE A 817 -20.96 0.67 8.45
N ARG A 818 -21.27 -0.27 9.36
CA ARG A 818 -22.22 -1.37 9.09
C ARG A 818 -23.64 -0.87 8.74
N SER A 819 -24.10 0.21 9.36
CA SER A 819 -25.38 0.84 8.99
C SER A 819 -25.34 1.50 7.61
N ALA A 820 -24.24 2.15 7.23
CA ALA A 820 -24.07 2.71 5.89
C ALA A 820 -23.95 1.60 4.82
N TRP A 821 -23.19 0.56 5.11
CA TRP A 821 -22.99 -0.60 4.24
C TRP A 821 -24.31 -1.19 3.75
N ALA A 822 -25.21 -1.49 4.70
CA ALA A 822 -26.55 -1.98 4.40
C ALA A 822 -27.45 -0.93 3.71
N TYR A 823 -27.31 0.36 4.04
CA TYR A 823 -28.07 1.44 3.41
C TYR A 823 -27.72 1.63 1.93
N HIS A 824 -26.44 1.48 1.58
CA HIS A 824 -25.94 1.54 0.20
C HIS A 824 -26.12 0.20 -0.56
N GLY A 825 -26.79 -0.78 0.04
CA GLY A 825 -27.19 -2.04 -0.61
C GLY A 825 -26.16 -3.16 -0.56
N HIS A 826 -25.03 -2.98 0.14
CA HIS A 826 -23.99 -4.00 0.26
C HIS A 826 -24.35 -5.13 1.23
N THR A 827 -23.81 -6.31 0.93
CA THR A 827 -23.98 -7.53 1.73
C THR A 827 -22.83 -7.73 2.72
N LEU A 828 -23.02 -8.59 3.72
CA LEU A 828 -21.93 -8.90 4.67
C LEU A 828 -20.86 -9.81 4.06
N ASP A 829 -21.18 -10.58 3.04
CA ASP A 829 -20.24 -11.48 2.36
C ASP A 829 -19.13 -10.72 1.60
N GLU A 830 -19.42 -9.48 1.21
CA GLU A 830 -18.47 -8.49 0.68
C GLU A 830 -17.46 -7.94 1.72
N ILE A 831 -17.52 -8.40 2.97
CA ILE A 831 -16.58 -8.03 4.03
C ILE A 831 -15.57 -9.18 4.23
N PRO A 832 -14.26 -8.99 3.91
CA PRO A 832 -13.26 -10.06 3.93
C PRO A 832 -13.00 -10.68 5.30
N PHE A 833 -13.01 -9.84 6.34
CA PHE A 833 -12.79 -10.19 7.74
C PHE A 833 -13.89 -9.54 8.56
N GLN A 834 -14.72 -10.35 9.22
CA GLN A 834 -15.86 -9.88 9.99
C GLN A 834 -15.56 -9.94 11.49
N ALA A 835 -15.98 -8.94 12.25
CA ALA A 835 -15.94 -8.94 13.71
C ALA A 835 -16.80 -10.10 14.27
N VAL A 836 -16.27 -10.87 15.22
CA VAL A 836 -16.89 -12.12 15.75
C VAL A 836 -18.32 -11.94 16.25
N PHE A 837 -18.60 -10.82 16.93
CA PHE A 837 -19.94 -10.46 17.40
C PHE A 837 -20.60 -9.34 16.58
N GLY A 838 -20.03 -9.02 15.40
CA GLY A 838 -20.50 -7.98 14.49
C GLY A 838 -20.78 -6.65 15.18
N VAL A 839 -21.93 -6.06 14.84
CA VAL A 839 -22.40 -4.78 15.40
C VAL A 839 -22.77 -4.90 16.89
N TYR A 840 -23.29 -6.06 17.34
CA TYR A 840 -23.63 -6.29 18.74
C TYR A 840 -22.40 -6.19 19.65
N GLY A 841 -21.26 -6.75 19.22
CA GLY A 841 -19.99 -6.60 19.92
C GLY A 841 -19.56 -5.15 20.09
N SER A 842 -19.74 -4.33 19.06
CA SER A 842 -19.43 -2.90 19.13
C SER A 842 -20.40 -2.11 20.02
N TRP A 843 -21.68 -2.51 20.10
CA TRP A 843 -22.60 -1.95 21.10
C TRP A 843 -22.18 -2.32 22.53
N ILE A 844 -21.80 -3.58 22.79
CA ILE A 844 -21.28 -4.01 24.09
C ILE A 844 -20.04 -3.20 24.46
N GLY A 845 -19.07 -3.07 23.55
CA GLY A 845 -17.88 -2.25 23.76
C GLY A 845 -18.21 -0.78 24.07
N LEU A 846 -19.08 -0.16 23.28
CA LEU A 846 -19.49 1.23 23.47
C LEU A 846 -20.24 1.46 24.80
N ILE A 847 -21.13 0.53 25.19
CA ILE A 847 -21.86 0.59 26.47
C ILE A 847 -20.90 0.44 27.65
N LEU A 848 -19.95 -0.51 27.59
CA LEU A 848 -18.94 -0.67 28.64
C LEU A 848 -18.06 0.58 28.78
N ILE A 849 -17.68 1.23 27.68
CA ILE A 849 -16.92 2.49 27.71
C ILE A 849 -17.71 3.61 28.39
N VAL A 850 -19.02 3.75 28.10
CA VAL A 850 -19.89 4.72 28.77
C VAL A 850 -20.03 4.41 30.27
N LEU A 851 -20.18 3.15 30.65
CA LEU A 851 -20.24 2.73 32.06
C LEU A 851 -18.92 3.00 32.81
N VAL A 852 -17.77 2.77 32.17
CA VAL A 852 -16.45 3.09 32.75
C VAL A 852 -16.27 4.61 32.91
N LEU A 853 -16.71 5.42 31.94
CA LEU A 853 -16.67 6.88 32.07
C LEU A 853 -17.57 7.37 33.21
N ILE A 854 -18.75 6.77 33.42
CA ILE A 854 -19.64 7.05 34.57
C ILE A 854 -18.98 6.64 35.89
N ALA A 855 -18.36 5.45 35.95
CA ALA A 855 -17.63 4.98 37.13
C ALA A 855 -16.44 5.90 37.48
N GLN A 856 -15.69 6.37 36.47
CA GLN A 856 -14.58 7.29 36.65
C GLN A 856 -15.04 8.72 37.01
N PHE A 857 -16.18 9.17 36.51
CA PHE A 857 -16.79 10.43 36.95
C PHE A 857 -17.22 10.37 38.42
N TYR A 858 -17.75 9.22 38.87
CA TYR A 858 -18.06 8.99 40.27
C TYR A 858 -16.82 9.04 41.18
N THR A 859 -15.71 8.41 40.79
CA THR A 859 -14.45 8.47 41.56
C THR A 859 -13.73 9.81 41.46
N ALA A 860 -13.92 10.57 40.37
CA ALA A 860 -13.46 11.95 40.26
C ALA A 860 -14.21 12.91 41.19
N ILE A 861 -15.52 12.68 41.42
CA ILE A 861 -16.33 13.47 42.36
C ILE A 861 -16.16 13.00 43.81
N SER A 862 -15.99 11.69 44.04
CA SER A 862 -15.74 11.12 45.36
C SER A 862 -14.49 10.23 45.29
N PRO A 863 -13.28 10.76 45.56
CA PRO A 863 -12.05 10.00 45.53
C PRO A 863 -11.92 9.06 46.74
N LEU A 864 -11.07 8.04 46.62
CA LEU A 864 -10.77 7.10 47.71
C LEU A 864 -10.16 7.84 48.92
N GLY A 865 -10.54 7.41 50.13
CA GLY A 865 -10.06 8.02 51.38
C GLY A 865 -10.70 9.36 51.77
N VAL A 866 -11.56 9.94 50.92
CA VAL A 866 -12.30 11.17 51.23
C VAL A 866 -13.77 10.86 51.49
N ASP A 867 -14.26 11.32 52.64
CA ASP A 867 -15.67 11.29 53.03
C ASP A 867 -16.43 12.46 52.39
N GLY A 868 -17.32 12.15 51.44
CA GLY A 868 -18.11 13.13 50.70
C GLY A 868 -17.56 13.42 49.30
N VAL A 869 -17.37 14.71 48.99
CA VAL A 869 -16.98 15.22 47.67
C VAL A 869 -15.51 15.64 47.70
N GLY A 870 -14.74 15.25 46.67
CA GLY A 870 -13.33 15.61 46.51
C GLY A 870 -13.11 17.07 46.11
N THR A 871 -11.84 17.45 46.01
CA THR A 871 -11.44 18.78 45.56
C THR A 871 -11.54 18.92 44.04
N ALA A 872 -11.42 20.17 43.54
CA ALA A 872 -11.24 20.40 42.12
C ALA A 872 -9.94 19.76 41.58
N GLU A 873 -8.90 19.64 42.41
CA GLU A 873 -7.66 18.94 42.03
C GLU A 873 -7.93 17.45 41.82
N ASP A 874 -8.63 16.77 42.74
CA ASP A 874 -9.01 15.36 42.61
C ASP A 874 -9.82 15.09 41.34
N PHE A 875 -10.77 15.98 41.04
CA PHE A 875 -11.61 15.88 39.85
C PHE A 875 -10.78 16.00 38.57
N PHE A 876 -9.92 17.01 38.44
CA PHE A 876 -9.08 17.14 37.26
C PHE A 876 -8.01 16.04 37.19
N LYS A 877 -7.37 15.67 38.31
CA LYS A 877 -6.43 14.53 38.39
C LYS A 877 -7.06 13.24 37.85
N SER A 878 -8.36 13.04 38.08
CA SER A 878 -9.09 11.83 37.69
C SER A 878 -9.80 11.92 36.32
N TYR A 879 -10.03 13.13 35.78
CA TYR A 879 -10.97 13.34 34.65
C TYR A 879 -10.53 14.36 33.58
N LEU A 880 -9.33 14.96 33.67
CA LEU A 880 -8.85 16.03 32.77
C LEU A 880 -8.89 15.71 31.27
N ALA A 881 -8.83 14.43 30.88
CA ALA A 881 -8.91 14.04 29.47
C ALA A 881 -10.25 14.44 28.80
N LEU A 882 -11.39 14.43 29.52
CA LEU A 882 -12.68 14.82 28.91
C LEU A 882 -12.70 16.31 28.52
N PRO A 883 -12.36 17.28 29.40
CA PRO A 883 -12.16 18.68 29.02
C PRO A 883 -11.22 18.88 27.82
N VAL A 884 -10.13 18.11 27.73
CA VAL A 884 -9.16 18.18 26.61
C VAL A 884 -9.80 17.69 25.29
N VAL A 885 -10.53 16.57 25.31
CA VAL A 885 -11.28 16.07 24.15
C VAL A 885 -12.36 17.06 23.70
N ILE A 886 -13.10 17.64 24.65
CA ILE A 886 -14.12 18.66 24.37
C ILE A 886 -13.48 19.90 23.73
N LEU A 887 -12.34 20.38 24.25
CA LEU A 887 -11.60 21.50 23.70
C LEU A 887 -11.18 21.24 22.24
N PHE A 888 -10.57 20.09 21.95
CA PHE A 888 -10.20 19.74 20.58
C PHE A 888 -11.44 19.59 19.67
N PHE A 889 -12.55 19.04 20.15
CA PHE A 889 -13.79 18.95 19.37
C PHE A 889 -14.34 20.33 19.00
N ILE A 890 -14.37 21.28 19.95
CA ILE A 890 -14.78 22.67 19.71
C ILE A 890 -13.84 23.35 18.71
N CYS A 891 -12.53 23.20 18.85
CA CYS A 891 -11.55 23.74 17.88
C CYS A 891 -11.73 23.14 16.47
N GLY A 892 -11.96 21.82 16.37
CA GLY A 892 -12.24 21.15 15.11
C GLY A 892 -13.52 21.65 14.44
N TYR A 893 -14.58 21.85 15.23
CA TYR A 893 -15.88 22.31 14.76
C TYR A 893 -15.82 23.71 14.13
N PHE A 894 -15.09 24.65 14.76
CA PHE A 894 -14.88 25.98 14.19
C PHE A 894 -13.95 25.99 12.96
N TRP A 895 -13.03 25.02 12.85
CA TRP A 895 -12.08 24.98 11.73
C TRP A 895 -12.68 24.34 10.46
N LYS A 896 -13.37 23.20 10.59
CA LYS A 896 -13.51 22.25 9.46
C LYS A 896 -14.92 22.04 8.89
N GLN A 897 -15.96 22.63 9.51
CA GLN A 897 -17.40 22.56 9.13
C GLN A 897 -17.70 21.77 7.83
N PRO A 898 -18.03 20.48 7.95
CA PRO A 898 -19.38 20.12 8.41
C PRO A 898 -19.41 19.24 9.66
N GLY A 899 -20.58 19.18 10.31
CA GLY A 899 -20.85 18.30 11.44
C GLY A 899 -21.47 16.95 11.06
N TRP A 900 -21.86 16.19 12.09
CA TRP A 900 -22.39 14.81 12.09
C TRP A 900 -22.96 14.34 10.74
N LEU A 901 -22.21 13.45 10.10
CA LEU A 901 -22.59 12.87 8.82
C LEU A 901 -23.91 12.09 8.95
N ARG A 902 -24.80 12.18 7.96
CA ARG A 902 -26.00 11.31 7.88
C ARG A 902 -25.65 10.01 7.17
N THR A 903 -26.35 8.91 7.45
CA THR A 903 -26.04 7.59 6.87
C THR A 903 -25.96 7.60 5.34
N ALA A 904 -26.88 8.30 4.67
CA ALA A 904 -26.90 8.48 3.22
C ALA A 904 -25.77 9.37 2.65
N ASN A 905 -24.98 10.01 3.51
CA ASN A 905 -23.84 10.85 3.16
C ASN A 905 -22.51 10.20 3.58
N ILE A 906 -22.53 8.96 4.09
CA ILE A 906 -21.31 8.22 4.44
C ILE A 906 -20.79 7.56 3.17
N ASP A 907 -19.64 8.02 2.70
CA ASP A 907 -18.89 7.36 1.64
C ASP A 907 -18.38 5.98 2.13
N VAL A 908 -18.82 4.90 1.48
CA VAL A 908 -18.38 3.51 1.73
C VAL A 908 -17.48 2.94 0.61
N ASP A 909 -17.26 3.67 -0.48
CA ASP A 909 -16.59 3.15 -1.68
C ASP A 909 -15.18 3.73 -1.88
N SER A 910 -14.97 5.03 -1.67
CA SER A 910 -13.68 5.68 -1.94
C SER A 910 -12.58 5.07 -1.08
N GLY A 911 -11.50 4.57 -1.69
CA GLY A 911 -10.42 3.93 -0.93
C GLY A 911 -10.80 2.63 -0.22
N ARG A 912 -11.94 2.00 -0.57
CA ARG A 912 -12.18 0.57 -0.32
C ARG A 912 -11.05 -0.21 -0.97
N ARG A 913 -10.46 -1.17 -0.23
CA ARG A 913 -9.41 -2.03 -0.78
C ARG A 913 -9.98 -2.95 -1.86
N GLU A 914 -9.27 -3.14 -2.97
CA GLU A 914 -9.52 -4.26 -3.87
C GLU A 914 -9.24 -5.60 -3.17
N VAL A 915 -10.13 -6.58 -3.37
CA VAL A 915 -10.12 -7.87 -2.66
C VAL A 915 -10.07 -9.02 -3.65
N ASP A 916 -9.09 -9.91 -3.45
CA ASP A 916 -8.97 -11.21 -4.11
C ASP A 916 -10.04 -12.18 -3.57
N TRP A 917 -11.27 -12.03 -4.08
CA TRP A 917 -12.44 -12.80 -3.66
C TRP A 917 -12.32 -14.29 -3.96
N GLU A 918 -11.70 -14.66 -5.08
CA GLU A 918 -11.50 -16.06 -5.45
C GLU A 918 -10.64 -16.77 -4.39
N ARG A 919 -9.51 -16.18 -4.00
CA ARG A 919 -8.64 -16.71 -2.95
C ARG A 919 -9.31 -16.74 -1.58
N ILE A 920 -10.09 -15.72 -1.23
CA ILE A 920 -10.80 -15.69 0.06
C ILE A 920 -11.88 -16.78 0.10
N ASN A 921 -12.62 -16.97 -0.98
CA ASN A 921 -13.66 -18.00 -1.04
C ASN A 921 -13.05 -19.40 -1.09
N ASN A 922 -11.94 -19.60 -1.81
CA ASN A 922 -11.15 -20.83 -1.76
C ASN A 922 -10.63 -21.13 -0.34
N TYR A 923 -10.13 -20.12 0.40
CA TYR A 923 -9.70 -20.31 1.80
C TYR A 923 -10.88 -20.58 2.74
N LYS A 924 -12.01 -19.87 2.61
CA LYS A 924 -13.25 -20.13 3.36
C LYS A 924 -13.73 -21.58 3.12
N ALA A 925 -13.69 -22.07 1.88
CA ALA A 925 -14.05 -23.43 1.51
C ALA A 925 -13.06 -24.47 2.07
N GLU A 926 -11.74 -24.20 2.00
CA GLU A 926 -10.72 -25.06 2.61
C GLU A 926 -10.96 -25.20 4.12
N VAL A 927 -11.17 -24.10 4.83
CA VAL A 927 -11.44 -24.10 6.27
C VAL A 927 -12.77 -24.77 6.60
N ALA A 928 -13.80 -24.61 5.78
CA ALA A 928 -15.07 -25.32 5.94
C ALA A 928 -14.91 -26.85 5.81
N SER A 929 -14.01 -27.32 4.93
CA SER A 929 -13.73 -28.75 4.75
C SER A 929 -13.01 -29.39 5.95
N TYR A 930 -12.32 -28.61 6.78
CA TYR A 930 -11.54 -29.12 7.91
C TYR A 930 -12.43 -29.78 8.99
N PRO A 931 -11.90 -30.74 9.77
CA PRO A 931 -12.55 -31.24 10.99
C PRO A 931 -12.87 -30.12 11.99
N ALA A 932 -13.89 -30.32 12.83
CA ALA A 932 -14.36 -29.31 13.79
C ALA A 932 -13.24 -28.76 14.71
N TRP A 933 -12.36 -29.63 15.22
CA TRP A 933 -11.22 -29.21 16.04
C TRP A 933 -10.25 -28.29 15.28
N ARG A 934 -9.99 -28.56 14.00
CA ARG A 934 -9.11 -27.74 13.15
C ARG A 934 -9.80 -26.43 12.72
N ARG A 935 -11.12 -26.42 12.55
CA ARG A 935 -11.92 -25.18 12.43
C ARG A 935 -11.81 -24.31 13.68
N ILE A 936 -11.90 -24.90 14.87
CA ILE A 936 -11.72 -24.19 16.15
C ILE A 936 -10.30 -23.62 16.27
N LEU A 937 -9.25 -24.38 15.90
CA LEU A 937 -7.89 -23.85 15.86
C LEU A 937 -7.76 -22.67 14.88
N VAL A 938 -8.35 -22.74 13.68
CA VAL A 938 -8.33 -21.65 12.68
C VAL A 938 -9.25 -20.48 13.04
N PHE A 939 -10.10 -20.62 14.06
CA PHE A 939 -10.83 -19.52 14.68
C PHE A 939 -9.96 -18.82 15.76
N LEU A 940 -9.26 -19.60 16.58
CA LEU A 940 -8.44 -19.13 17.71
C LEU A 940 -7.02 -18.65 17.33
N PHE A 941 -6.53 -19.01 16.14
CA PHE A 941 -5.19 -18.70 15.59
C PHE A 941 -5.27 -18.31 14.11
#